data_AF-A0A947JSG0-F1
#
_entry.id   AF-A0A947JSG0-F1
#
_cell.length_a   1.000
_cell.length_b   1.000
_cell.length_c   1.000
_cell.angle_alpha   90.00
_cell.angle_beta   90.00
_cell.angle_gamma   90.00
#
_symmetry.space_group_name_H-M   'P 1'
#
loop_
_entity.id
_entity.type
_entity.pdbx_description
1 polymer ?
#
loop_
_entity_poly.entity_id
_entity_poly.type
_entity_poly.pdbx_seq_one_letter_code
_entity_poly.pdbx_strand_id
1 'polypeptide(L)'
;MLKGKQYNKCFKILASILIQIFITTSFISNSYSFISPGAVLADKDSGQYTLSPHLGIANPMVMEAFQSIGQVAPQEKERFLLPQSKTWLQTNQLELFRYFEQNPLITASAEGYDEDLSEDAGQENFKGGLGGFFGDFLAGNRIIGLKTVAFQPLHSKRRRQRIKVDYDEVVNGVEGALRQIKERNFSTYAFEITTIIADLAQRDKLSLPEFTAAVETSNAEYAKKHCLEYEKLENMKKDITGENIAFIYTAAVSALIKEAVNKKEEQSKRAIRRVLEAQLKKEVGDDVIENLFHKVKPLAEGKRYTFEHFQNDHLSKDQKIQQFLSDNSVNYQKIYDDLANFLALLPITRVQHIDEEVVSHEGRPGAYILNQDGTPFTVTVKGLDVYNPYQDKEYEVRFKYIIKGTQVKISFECPDLLTLLYQRDTDDIGKRHRFNNCVIPAKAMYVLMKQFEEFTPGMFHLNESPYVVAAALMEYDERLSQVPRVYTNHTVVPAGLSRFDAGSMGVSPERLFQVMFGYGYKIGTEEYPLLEDANARQRLNKDMGRLFIKDGKVDFSWAALQLSDETNAVSDEHAKVTKDKLFMTEKEIKAVLNGSGDFFVHERLLAKELEKGRENIDGNDLWDIYANPDDGGKKQFIDEIYERTGIRLDSNKLIISLIRRLAEYKSQYDILKDIVRVVCADRGKIVQTKWGDMAGLGEQVVVGGFATRFGKEEKFWIKEFLSWMVDPDLRGRFVFVPDFDTKLLKLQAMGALCVNCPRPEEEACGTSNMKGSRHGQPNIVVHNSGGGKEHHVPLNRQARTGSSTLVGPYRTDDDFSEFYEKAPKDILDALAAYGDIYYTDKDLWKTIMLNEYRSSEKVTAEAMSKRYVEKVFISAREKAKARLLKKSMRIQKPLDLITFFKGTNVNNERLIGQSI
;
A
#
# COMPACT_ATOMS: atom_id res chain seq x y z
N MET A 1 16.73 74.59 23.64
CA MET A 1 16.36 75.73 22.77
C MET A 1 15.31 75.35 21.71
N LEU A 2 14.21 74.66 22.06
CA LEU A 2 13.04 74.56 21.16
C LEU A 2 11.76 74.42 22.00
N LYS A 3 10.87 75.42 21.93
CA LYS A 3 9.51 75.38 22.50
C LYS A 3 8.53 74.72 21.52
N GLY A 4 7.46 74.16 22.10
CA GLY A 4 6.18 73.70 21.53
C GLY A 4 5.99 73.62 20.00
N LYS A 5 5.46 72.48 19.56
CA LYS A 5 5.23 72.03 18.17
C LYS A 5 6.49 71.59 17.39
N GLN A 6 7.61 72.29 17.46
CA GLN A 6 8.87 71.78 16.88
C GLN A 6 9.43 70.59 17.67
N TYR A 7 9.21 70.54 18.99
CA TYR A 7 9.58 69.39 19.83
C TYR A 7 8.87 68.10 19.41
N ASN A 8 7.57 68.15 19.07
CA ASN A 8 6.83 66.97 18.60
C ASN A 8 7.28 66.49 17.22
N LYS A 9 7.69 67.42 16.33
CA LYS A 9 8.21 67.06 15.01
C LYS A 9 9.61 66.46 15.12
N CYS A 10 10.48 67.06 15.91
CA CYS A 10 11.81 66.52 16.23
C CYS A 10 11.72 65.20 16.99
N PHE A 11 10.77 65.03 17.92
CA PHE A 11 10.58 63.79 18.67
C PHE A 11 10.00 62.67 17.77
N LYS A 12 9.08 62.98 16.85
CA LYS A 12 8.61 62.00 15.85
C LYS A 12 9.70 61.59 14.87
N ILE A 13 10.56 62.53 14.46
CA ILE A 13 11.71 62.25 13.61
C ILE A 13 12.76 61.46 14.38
N LEU A 14 13.08 61.82 15.63
CA LEU A 14 14.00 61.06 16.49
C LEU A 14 13.44 59.67 16.82
N ALA A 15 12.15 59.53 17.08
CA ALA A 15 11.51 58.25 17.32
C ALA A 15 11.49 57.40 16.05
N SER A 16 11.26 58.00 14.88
CA SER A 16 11.35 57.28 13.61
C SER A 16 12.78 56.87 13.31
N ILE A 17 13.77 57.72 13.58
CA ILE A 17 15.19 57.41 13.44
C ILE A 17 15.62 56.37 14.47
N LEU A 18 15.13 56.42 15.71
CA LEU A 18 15.42 55.42 16.74
C LEU A 18 14.74 54.09 16.45
N ILE A 19 13.53 54.09 15.89
CA ILE A 19 12.85 52.88 15.41
C ILE A 19 13.57 52.34 14.17
N GLN A 20 14.01 53.20 13.25
CA GLN A 20 14.81 52.79 12.09
C GLN A 20 16.15 52.23 12.56
N ILE A 21 16.83 52.88 13.51
CA ILE A 21 18.07 52.41 14.12
C ILE A 21 17.80 51.14 14.89
N PHE A 22 16.71 50.98 15.64
CA PHE A 22 16.38 49.77 16.39
C PHE A 22 16.00 48.63 15.46
N ILE A 23 15.29 48.88 14.36
CA ILE A 23 15.00 47.89 13.32
C ILE A 23 16.31 47.55 12.59
N THR A 24 17.16 48.52 12.27
CA THR A 24 18.41 48.30 11.54
C THR A 24 19.47 47.67 12.43
N THR A 25 19.55 48.01 13.71
CA THR A 25 20.43 47.36 14.71
C THR A 25 19.86 46.05 15.21
N SER A 26 18.55 45.82 15.21
CA SER A 26 17.96 44.47 15.44
C SER A 26 18.11 43.60 14.20
N PHE A 27 18.08 44.16 12.99
CA PHE A 27 18.45 43.45 11.77
C PHE A 27 19.95 43.16 11.75
N ILE A 28 20.82 44.12 12.08
CA ILE A 28 22.27 43.94 12.10
C ILE A 28 22.73 43.07 13.29
N SER A 29 22.11 43.17 14.46
CA SER A 29 22.41 42.31 15.62
C SER A 29 21.84 40.91 15.47
N ASN A 30 20.66 40.72 14.86
CA ASN A 30 20.19 39.38 14.47
C ASN A 30 20.92 38.83 13.22
N SER A 31 21.61 39.67 12.45
CA SER A 31 22.50 39.23 11.36
C SER A 31 23.93 38.93 11.82
N TYR A 32 24.31 39.28 13.05
CA TYR A 32 25.66 39.06 13.60
C TYR A 32 25.70 38.37 14.97
N SER A 33 24.59 37.78 15.42
CA SER A 33 24.56 36.91 16.62
C SER A 33 24.33 35.43 16.28
N PHE A 34 24.78 34.99 15.09
CA PHE A 34 25.11 33.58 14.84
C PHE A 34 26.62 33.41 15.00
N ILE A 35 27.09 33.58 16.24
CA ILE A 35 28.35 32.98 16.67
C ILE A 35 27.96 31.60 17.19
N SER A 36 28.20 30.58 16.37
CA SER A 36 28.42 29.20 16.83
C SER A 36 29.31 29.24 18.08
N PRO A 37 29.09 28.41 19.12
CA PRO A 37 30.07 28.25 20.18
C PRO A 37 31.33 27.58 19.59
N GLY A 38 32.18 28.42 19.01
CA GLY A 38 33.36 28.05 18.22
C GLY A 38 34.20 29.29 17.91
N ALA A 39 34.37 30.18 18.89
CA ALA A 39 35.35 31.26 18.78
C ALA A 39 36.76 30.69 19.03
N VAL A 40 37.47 30.38 17.94
CA VAL A 40 38.92 30.12 17.98
C VAL A 40 39.63 31.45 18.25
N LEU A 41 40.16 31.61 19.45
CA LEU A 41 41.15 32.66 19.72
C LEU A 41 42.49 32.21 19.14
N ALA A 42 42.91 32.86 18.06
CA ALA A 42 44.25 32.67 17.50
C ALA A 42 45.27 33.39 18.38
N ASP A 43 46.11 32.63 19.08
CA ASP A 43 47.39 33.14 19.56
C ASP A 43 48.35 33.25 18.36
N LYS A 44 48.83 34.46 18.07
CA LYS A 44 49.56 34.78 16.83
C LYS A 44 51.00 34.26 16.80
N ASP A 45 51.53 33.74 17.91
CA ASP A 45 52.97 33.46 18.02
C ASP A 45 53.36 31.98 18.22
N SER A 46 52.42 31.03 18.25
CA SER A 46 52.75 29.61 18.54
C SER A 46 52.23 28.55 17.57
N GLY A 47 51.34 28.88 16.63
CA GLY A 47 50.92 27.94 15.57
C GLY A 47 50.29 26.62 16.03
N GLN A 48 49.88 26.51 17.30
CA GLN A 48 49.17 25.35 17.84
C GLN A 48 47.76 25.73 18.29
N TYR A 49 46.75 25.00 17.78
CA TYR A 49 45.36 25.12 18.18
C TYR A 49 45.06 24.12 19.30
N THR A 50 44.66 24.58 20.48
CA THR A 50 44.14 23.73 21.56
C THR A 50 42.63 23.90 21.70
N LEU A 51 41.89 22.80 21.54
CA LEU A 51 40.43 22.72 21.72
C LEU A 51 40.06 22.67 23.22
N SER A 52 39.00 23.39 23.59
CA SER A 52 38.37 23.33 24.92
C SER A 52 37.56 22.03 25.09
N PRO A 53 37.51 21.36 26.27
CA PRO A 53 36.98 19.99 26.41
C PRO A 53 35.45 19.88 26.63
N HIS A 54 34.66 20.93 26.41
CA HIS A 54 33.22 20.91 26.69
C HIS A 54 32.39 21.46 25.51
N LEU A 55 32.19 20.62 24.49
CA LEU A 55 31.06 20.63 23.56
C LEU A 55 31.22 19.43 22.61
N GLY A 56 30.14 18.68 22.41
CA GLY A 56 30.12 17.40 21.71
C GLY A 56 30.78 17.47 20.33
N ILE A 57 31.89 16.76 20.19
CA ILE A 57 32.59 16.57 18.93
C ILE A 57 31.71 15.66 18.06
N ALA A 58 31.32 16.17 16.88
CA ALA A 58 30.61 15.44 15.84
C ALA A 58 31.30 14.12 15.51
N ASN A 59 30.52 13.06 15.29
CA ASN A 59 31.02 11.72 15.05
C ASN A 59 31.91 11.68 13.79
N PRO A 60 33.21 11.33 13.88
CA PRO A 60 34.10 11.25 12.74
C PRO A 60 33.64 10.28 11.65
N MET A 61 32.85 9.25 11.98
CA MET A 61 32.36 8.27 11.00
C MET A 61 31.20 8.80 10.14
N VAL A 62 30.39 9.74 10.65
CA VAL A 62 29.36 10.42 9.85
C VAL A 62 30.04 11.38 8.89
N MET A 63 31.08 12.10 9.34
CA MET A 63 31.89 12.99 8.51
C MET A 63 32.77 12.24 7.49
N GLU A 64 33.31 11.06 7.82
CA GLU A 64 34.03 10.20 6.86
C GLU A 64 33.09 9.65 5.78
N ALA A 65 31.83 9.31 6.11
CA ALA A 65 30.83 8.95 5.10
C ALA A 65 30.49 10.12 4.15
N PHE A 66 30.62 11.37 4.62
CA PHE A 66 30.51 12.57 3.79
C PHE A 66 31.80 12.92 3.04
N GLN A 67 32.97 12.43 3.47
CA GLN A 67 34.27 12.67 2.81
C GLN A 67 34.71 11.54 1.88
N SER A 68 34.16 10.32 2.01
CA SER A 68 34.50 9.14 1.20
C SER A 68 33.81 9.11 -0.18
N ILE A 69 33.42 10.27 -0.72
CA ILE A 69 32.76 10.48 -2.03
C ILE A 69 33.59 9.95 -3.23
N GLY A 70 34.79 9.41 -3.03
CA GLY A 70 35.68 8.94 -4.09
C GLY A 70 35.65 7.45 -4.46
N GLN A 71 35.10 6.55 -3.63
CA GLN A 71 35.32 5.11 -3.79
C GLN A 71 34.04 4.30 -4.07
N VAL A 72 33.48 4.49 -5.26
CA VAL A 72 32.49 3.59 -5.86
C VAL A 72 33.16 2.81 -6.98
N ALA A 73 32.81 1.53 -7.13
CA ALA A 73 33.32 0.64 -8.17
C ALA A 73 33.13 1.26 -9.59
N PRO A 74 34.09 1.10 -10.51
CA PRO A 74 34.08 1.78 -11.81
C PRO A 74 32.81 1.59 -12.65
N GLN A 75 32.13 0.45 -12.50
CA GLN A 75 30.93 0.09 -13.27
C GLN A 75 29.65 0.83 -12.81
N GLU A 76 29.61 1.36 -11.59
CA GLU A 76 28.46 2.15 -11.10
C GLU A 76 28.64 3.66 -11.34
N LYS A 77 29.87 4.13 -11.57
CA LYS A 77 30.16 5.55 -11.81
C LYS A 77 29.55 6.10 -13.10
N GLU A 78 29.35 5.28 -14.13
CA GLU A 78 28.82 5.73 -15.43
C GLU A 78 27.30 5.96 -15.42
N ARG A 79 26.52 5.28 -14.56
CA ARG A 79 25.06 5.50 -14.43
C ARG A 79 24.68 6.77 -13.66
N PHE A 80 25.63 7.38 -12.96
CA PHE A 80 25.38 8.46 -12.00
C PHE A 80 26.30 9.68 -12.19
N LEU A 81 26.78 9.91 -13.41
CA LEU A 81 27.34 11.22 -13.73
C LEU A 81 26.23 12.27 -13.56
N LEU A 82 26.26 13.00 -12.45
CA LEU A 82 25.66 14.33 -12.38
C LEU A 82 26.16 15.08 -13.62
N PRO A 83 25.29 15.79 -14.34
CA PRO A 83 25.78 16.56 -15.46
C PRO A 83 26.84 17.54 -14.92
N GLN A 84 27.88 17.80 -15.71
CA GLN A 84 28.86 18.85 -15.38
C GLN A 84 28.22 20.26 -15.27
N SER A 85 26.91 20.36 -15.50
CA SER A 85 26.08 21.55 -15.35
C SER A 85 25.42 21.65 -13.98
N LYS A 86 25.09 22.89 -13.60
CA LYS A 86 24.33 23.18 -12.37
C LYS A 86 22.98 22.47 -12.38
N THR A 87 22.55 21.96 -11.23
CA THR A 87 21.24 21.34 -11.06
C THR A 87 20.11 22.34 -11.28
N TRP A 88 18.88 21.86 -11.47
CA TRP A 88 17.72 22.73 -11.66
C TRP A 88 17.53 23.70 -10.49
N LEU A 89 17.67 23.22 -9.23
CA LEU A 89 17.50 24.05 -8.05
C LEU A 89 18.62 25.10 -7.94
N GLN A 90 19.87 24.73 -8.27
CA GLN A 90 21.00 25.68 -8.33
C GLN A 90 20.78 26.80 -9.35
N THR A 91 20.10 26.48 -10.45
CA THR A 91 19.88 27.42 -11.56
C THR A 91 18.65 28.30 -11.34
N ASN A 92 17.55 27.73 -10.84
CA ASN A 92 16.24 28.40 -10.79
C ASN A 92 15.84 28.88 -9.39
N GLN A 93 16.41 28.32 -8.32
CA GLN A 93 16.03 28.58 -6.93
C GLN A 93 17.28 28.59 -6.02
N LEU A 94 18.30 29.38 -6.37
CA LEU A 94 19.61 29.36 -5.72
C LEU A 94 19.57 29.58 -4.19
N GLU A 95 18.69 30.47 -3.71
CA GLU A 95 18.53 30.70 -2.27
C GLU A 95 18.00 29.44 -1.57
N LEU A 96 17.01 28.78 -2.17
CA LEU A 96 16.43 27.56 -1.63
C LEU A 96 17.42 26.39 -1.70
N PHE A 97 18.21 26.31 -2.77
CA PHE A 97 19.33 25.36 -2.87
C PHE A 97 20.31 25.55 -1.70
N ARG A 98 20.82 26.77 -1.49
CA ARG A 98 21.74 27.07 -0.38
C ARG A 98 21.14 26.77 0.99
N TYR A 99 19.85 27.05 1.15
CA TYR A 99 19.14 26.74 2.39
C TYR A 99 19.13 25.23 2.68
N PHE A 100 18.75 24.41 1.69
CA PHE A 100 18.66 22.96 1.86
C PHE A 100 20.01 22.26 1.93
N GLU A 101 21.07 22.82 1.33
CA GLU A 101 22.44 22.34 1.49
C GLU A 101 22.86 22.31 2.97
N GLN A 102 22.46 23.32 3.73
CA GLN A 102 22.75 23.45 5.16
C GLN A 102 21.69 22.80 6.04
N ASN A 103 20.42 22.81 5.61
CA ASN A 103 19.28 22.36 6.39
C ASN A 103 18.44 21.39 5.54
N PRO A 104 18.70 20.07 5.58
CA PRO A 104 18.10 19.14 4.64
C PRO A 104 16.56 19.10 4.75
N LEU A 105 15.90 18.75 3.65
CA LEU A 105 14.51 18.31 3.69
C LEU A 105 14.47 16.95 4.40
N ILE A 106 13.80 16.86 5.55
CA ILE A 106 13.53 15.59 6.19
C ILE A 106 12.14 15.13 5.79
N THR A 107 12.03 13.95 5.19
CA THR A 107 10.76 13.35 4.78
C THR A 107 10.60 11.98 5.42
N ALA A 108 9.39 11.62 5.85
CA ALA A 108 9.14 10.38 6.56
C ALA A 108 7.92 9.64 6.00
N SER A 109 8.05 8.33 5.80
CA SER A 109 6.97 7.48 5.30
C SER A 109 6.97 6.08 5.92
N ALA A 110 5.79 5.49 6.12
CA ALA A 110 5.68 4.11 6.61
C ALA A 110 5.97 3.04 5.54
N GLU A 111 6.01 3.45 4.27
CA GLU A 111 6.40 2.63 3.12
C GLU A 111 7.53 3.31 2.36
N GLY A 112 8.40 2.53 1.74
CA GLY A 112 9.47 3.08 0.91
C GLY A 112 10.19 1.99 0.16
N TYR A 113 10.08 2.03 -1.17
CA TYR A 113 10.91 1.15 -2.00
C TYR A 113 12.35 1.64 -1.98
N ASP A 114 13.27 0.68 -1.88
CA ASP A 114 14.69 0.94 -1.98
C ASP A 114 15.31 -0.01 -3.00
N GLU A 115 15.95 0.57 -4.01
CA GLU A 115 16.60 -0.14 -5.11
C GLU A 115 17.87 -0.88 -4.66
N ASP A 116 18.43 -0.54 -3.49
CA ASP A 116 19.58 -1.26 -2.90
C ASP A 116 19.16 -2.50 -2.11
N LEU A 117 17.90 -2.54 -1.67
CA LEU A 117 17.39 -3.72 -0.98
C LEU A 117 17.32 -4.88 -1.98
N SER A 118 17.72 -6.07 -1.53
CA SER A 118 17.44 -7.30 -2.29
C SER A 118 15.96 -7.34 -2.69
N GLU A 119 15.62 -7.95 -3.84
CA GLU A 119 14.25 -8.00 -4.39
C GLU A 119 13.19 -8.29 -3.31
N ASP A 120 13.43 -9.30 -2.47
CA ASP A 120 12.53 -9.67 -1.36
C ASP A 120 12.36 -8.56 -0.31
N ALA A 121 13.45 -7.89 0.08
CA ALA A 121 13.41 -6.80 1.05
C ALA A 121 12.78 -5.52 0.45
N GLY A 122 13.04 -5.24 -0.83
CA GLY A 122 12.35 -4.17 -1.56
C GLY A 122 10.84 -4.40 -1.62
N GLN A 123 10.41 -5.63 -1.89
CA GLN A 123 9.00 -6.04 -1.90
C GLN A 123 8.33 -5.92 -0.51
N GLU A 124 9.00 -6.28 0.57
CA GLU A 124 8.41 -6.16 1.92
C GLU A 124 8.20 -4.71 2.37
N ASN A 125 8.99 -3.78 1.82
CA ASN A 125 8.80 -2.33 2.00
C ASN A 125 7.96 -1.68 0.87
N PHE A 126 7.51 -2.49 -0.11
CA PHE A 126 6.66 -2.15 -1.25
C PHE A 126 5.44 -3.09 -1.31
N LYS A 127 4.46 -2.90 -0.41
CA LYS A 127 3.17 -3.62 -0.48
C LYS A 127 2.03 -2.74 -1.01
N GLY A 128 2.19 -1.43 -1.04
CA GLY A 128 1.22 -0.45 -1.56
C GLY A 128 1.79 0.44 -2.65
N GLY A 129 0.93 1.27 -3.25
CA GLY A 129 1.36 2.29 -4.21
C GLY A 129 2.21 3.40 -3.59
N LEU A 130 2.12 3.57 -2.26
CA LEU A 130 2.83 4.57 -1.46
C LEU A 130 4.35 4.37 -1.48
N GLY A 131 4.84 3.14 -1.31
CA GLY A 131 6.28 2.86 -1.36
C GLY A 131 6.93 3.18 -2.70
N GLY A 132 6.19 2.99 -3.81
CA GLY A 132 6.63 3.39 -5.15
C GLY A 132 6.73 4.90 -5.30
N PHE A 133 5.67 5.61 -4.91
CA PHE A 133 5.67 7.07 -4.92
C PHE A 133 6.81 7.66 -4.09
N PHE A 134 7.05 7.14 -2.88
CA PHE A 134 8.11 7.66 -2.02
C PHE A 134 9.48 7.49 -2.69
N GLY A 135 9.74 6.34 -3.32
CA GLY A 135 10.93 6.14 -4.14
C GLY A 135 11.04 7.15 -5.29
N ASP A 136 9.96 7.37 -6.04
CA ASP A 136 9.91 8.33 -7.15
C ASP A 136 10.14 9.78 -6.68
N PHE A 137 9.59 10.16 -5.53
CA PHE A 137 9.77 11.48 -4.92
C PHE A 137 11.23 11.74 -4.54
N LEU A 138 11.87 10.73 -3.95
CA LEU A 138 13.27 10.82 -3.58
C LEU A 138 14.18 10.89 -4.82
N ALA A 139 13.89 10.10 -5.86
CA ALA A 139 14.60 10.16 -7.13
C ALA A 139 14.49 11.55 -7.77
N GLY A 140 13.29 12.11 -7.83
CA GLY A 140 13.05 13.46 -8.35
C GLY A 140 13.81 14.53 -7.58
N ASN A 141 13.83 14.45 -6.25
CA ASN A 141 14.56 15.40 -5.39
C ASN A 141 16.07 15.35 -5.67
N ARG A 142 16.63 14.15 -5.85
CA ARG A 142 18.03 13.96 -6.24
C ARG A 142 18.32 14.60 -7.60
N ILE A 143 17.47 14.38 -8.60
CA ILE A 143 17.64 14.95 -9.96
C ILE A 143 17.66 16.48 -9.93
N ILE A 144 16.76 17.11 -9.17
CA ILE A 144 16.71 18.58 -9.10
C ILE A 144 17.81 19.19 -8.21
N GLY A 145 18.57 18.37 -7.47
CA GLY A 145 19.63 18.82 -6.56
C GLY A 145 19.15 19.23 -5.17
N LEU A 146 18.04 18.65 -4.68
CA LEU A 146 17.51 18.91 -3.34
C LEU A 146 18.12 17.93 -2.33
N LYS A 147 18.81 18.45 -1.31
CA LYS A 147 19.35 17.65 -0.21
C LYS A 147 18.23 17.10 0.67
N THR A 148 18.14 15.77 0.75
CA THR A 148 17.00 15.09 1.40
C THR A 148 17.48 14.00 2.36
N VAL A 149 16.90 13.95 3.56
CA VAL A 149 17.02 12.83 4.50
C VAL A 149 15.66 12.13 4.57
N ALA A 150 15.61 10.85 4.20
CA ALA A 150 14.39 10.06 4.10
C ALA A 150 14.32 9.04 5.23
N PHE A 151 13.28 9.08 6.03
CA PHE A 151 13.02 8.13 7.11
C PHE A 151 11.99 7.08 6.69
N GLN A 152 12.35 5.80 6.86
CA GLN A 152 11.46 4.68 6.58
C GLN A 152 11.70 3.51 7.55
N PRO A 153 10.71 2.65 7.82
CA PRO A 153 10.91 1.44 8.62
C PRO A 153 11.69 0.37 7.84
N LEU A 154 12.39 -0.52 8.56
CA LEU A 154 13.08 -1.67 7.99
C LEU A 154 12.25 -2.96 8.20
N HIS A 155 11.20 -3.18 7.41
CA HIS A 155 10.30 -4.35 7.58
C HIS A 155 10.99 -5.68 7.32
N SER A 156 10.83 -6.71 8.15
CA SER A 156 11.52 -8.02 7.97
C SER A 156 11.33 -8.68 6.60
N LYS A 157 12.32 -9.47 6.18
CA LYS A 157 12.29 -10.19 4.90
C LYS A 157 11.42 -11.43 5.10
N ARG A 158 10.43 -11.63 4.23
CA ARG A 158 9.73 -12.91 4.13
C ARG A 158 10.44 -13.76 3.11
N ARG A 159 10.71 -15.04 3.43
CA ARG A 159 11.09 -15.99 2.37
C ARG A 159 9.84 -16.26 1.56
N ARG A 160 9.82 -15.83 0.29
CA ARG A 160 8.78 -16.22 -0.67
C ARG A 160 9.32 -17.31 -1.58
N GLN A 161 8.92 -18.56 -1.36
CA GLN A 161 9.16 -19.61 -2.35
C GLN A 161 8.15 -19.41 -3.48
N ARG A 162 8.61 -18.90 -4.64
CA ARG A 162 7.81 -18.93 -5.86
C ARG A 162 7.62 -20.40 -6.24
N ILE A 163 6.41 -20.92 -6.04
CA ILE A 163 6.06 -22.26 -6.50
C ILE A 163 5.71 -22.13 -7.98
N LYS A 164 6.50 -22.78 -8.85
CA LYS A 164 6.17 -22.92 -10.26
C LYS A 164 4.91 -23.78 -10.36
N VAL A 165 3.83 -23.22 -10.86
CA VAL A 165 2.59 -23.98 -11.10
C VAL A 165 2.72 -24.61 -12.48
N ASP A 166 2.80 -25.93 -12.56
CA ASP A 166 2.62 -26.64 -13.82
C ASP A 166 1.13 -26.61 -14.17
N TYR A 167 0.77 -25.67 -15.03
CA TYR A 167 -0.61 -25.42 -15.38
C TYR A 167 -1.24 -26.61 -16.11
N ASP A 168 -0.51 -27.31 -16.97
CA ASP A 168 -1.06 -28.47 -17.66
C ASP A 168 -1.30 -29.62 -16.69
N GLU A 169 -0.46 -29.81 -15.67
CA GLU A 169 -0.72 -30.76 -14.59
C GLU A 169 -1.99 -30.40 -13.79
N VAL A 170 -2.18 -29.12 -13.45
CA VAL A 170 -3.39 -28.65 -12.74
C VAL A 170 -4.63 -28.82 -13.60
N VAL A 171 -4.59 -28.42 -14.87
CA VAL A 171 -5.73 -28.56 -15.79
C VAL A 171 -6.03 -30.01 -16.08
N ASN A 172 -5.03 -30.85 -16.36
CA ASN A 172 -5.25 -32.29 -16.58
C ASN A 172 -5.76 -32.99 -15.31
N GLY A 173 -5.30 -32.56 -14.12
CA GLY A 173 -5.79 -33.04 -12.84
C GLY A 173 -7.25 -32.64 -12.58
N VAL A 174 -7.61 -31.39 -12.88
CA VAL A 174 -8.99 -30.88 -12.75
C VAL A 174 -9.90 -31.50 -13.80
N GLU A 175 -9.52 -31.52 -15.08
CA GLU A 175 -10.27 -32.17 -16.16
C GLU A 175 -10.41 -33.68 -15.93
N GLY A 176 -9.35 -34.35 -15.45
CA GLY A 176 -9.37 -35.76 -15.08
C GLY A 176 -10.31 -36.04 -13.90
N ALA A 177 -10.26 -35.22 -12.85
CA ALA A 177 -11.16 -35.33 -11.71
C ALA A 177 -12.61 -35.04 -12.13
N LEU A 178 -12.85 -34.00 -12.93
CA LEU A 178 -14.15 -33.64 -13.45
C LEU A 178 -14.71 -34.72 -14.36
N ARG A 179 -13.88 -35.31 -15.22
CA ARG A 179 -14.24 -36.44 -16.08
C ARG A 179 -14.60 -37.67 -15.25
N GLN A 180 -13.83 -38.02 -14.22
CA GLN A 180 -14.17 -39.11 -13.31
C GLN A 180 -15.48 -38.85 -12.55
N ILE A 181 -15.75 -37.61 -12.14
CA ILE A 181 -17.01 -37.20 -11.49
C ILE A 181 -18.19 -37.24 -12.48
N LYS A 182 -17.97 -36.89 -13.74
CA LYS A 182 -19.00 -36.93 -14.80
C LYS A 182 -19.32 -38.36 -15.25
N GLU A 183 -18.29 -39.22 -15.32
CA GLU A 183 -18.40 -40.62 -15.73
C GLU A 183 -18.89 -41.53 -14.59
N ARG A 184 -18.61 -41.19 -13.33
CA ARG A 184 -19.21 -41.82 -12.15
C ARG A 184 -20.38 -40.98 -11.67
N ASN A 185 -21.56 -41.31 -12.17
CA ASN A 185 -22.84 -40.73 -11.78
C ASN A 185 -22.84 -40.36 -10.27
N PHE A 186 -22.88 -39.06 -9.94
CA PHE A 186 -22.83 -38.56 -8.55
C PHE A 186 -23.96 -39.16 -7.68
N SER A 187 -25.02 -39.64 -8.34
CA SER A 187 -26.09 -40.47 -7.78
C SER A 187 -25.58 -41.74 -7.10
N THR A 188 -24.51 -42.38 -7.58
CA THR A 188 -23.92 -43.59 -6.97
C THR A 188 -23.24 -43.26 -5.63
N TYR A 189 -22.55 -42.12 -5.54
CA TYR A 189 -21.90 -41.68 -4.30
C TYR A 189 -22.92 -41.21 -3.25
N ALA A 190 -23.92 -40.45 -3.70
CA ALA A 190 -25.06 -40.09 -2.87
C ALA A 190 -25.86 -41.32 -2.45
N PHE A 191 -25.99 -42.34 -3.31
CA PHE A 191 -26.68 -43.61 -3.03
C PHE A 191 -25.94 -44.45 -1.99
N GLU A 192 -24.61 -44.56 -2.03
CA GLU A 192 -23.84 -45.28 -1.02
C GLU A 192 -23.94 -44.62 0.35
N ILE A 193 -23.81 -43.29 0.41
CA ILE A 193 -23.96 -42.52 1.67
C ILE A 193 -25.39 -42.62 2.19
N THR A 194 -26.40 -42.53 1.31
CA THR A 194 -27.82 -42.64 1.68
C THR A 194 -28.20 -44.06 2.09
N THR A 195 -27.57 -45.09 1.50
CA THR A 195 -27.80 -46.50 1.85
C THR A 195 -27.15 -46.84 3.18
N ILE A 196 -25.97 -46.30 3.48
CA ILE A 196 -25.33 -46.40 4.81
C ILE A 196 -26.20 -45.69 5.86
N ILE A 197 -26.72 -44.50 5.57
CA ILE A 197 -27.61 -43.76 6.48
C ILE A 197 -28.96 -44.47 6.65
N ALA A 198 -29.52 -45.08 5.59
CA ALA A 198 -30.78 -45.83 5.64
C ALA A 198 -30.65 -47.18 6.37
N ASP A 199 -29.51 -47.86 6.23
CA ASP A 199 -29.21 -49.12 6.94
C ASP A 199 -28.91 -48.84 8.43
N LEU A 200 -28.32 -47.67 8.76
CA LEU A 200 -28.19 -47.18 10.14
C LEU A 200 -29.54 -46.76 10.74
N ALA A 201 -30.47 -46.24 9.94
CA ALA A 201 -31.80 -45.83 10.39
C ALA A 201 -32.80 -46.99 10.52
N GLN A 202 -32.65 -48.08 9.74
CA GLN A 202 -33.50 -49.27 9.85
C GLN A 202 -33.16 -50.16 11.06
N ARG A 203 -32.00 -49.98 11.69
CA ARG A 203 -31.48 -50.85 12.76
C ARG A 203 -31.81 -50.37 14.18
N ASP A 204 -32.91 -49.64 14.34
CA ASP A 204 -33.45 -49.17 15.62
C ASP A 204 -34.15 -50.28 16.45
N LYS A 205 -33.51 -51.44 16.62
CA LYS A 205 -33.94 -52.50 17.57
C LYS A 205 -32.81 -53.26 18.28
N LEU A 206 -31.68 -52.62 18.57
CA LEU A 206 -30.70 -53.18 19.52
C LEU A 206 -30.29 -52.13 20.55
N SER A 207 -30.26 -52.52 21.82
CA SER A 207 -29.88 -51.61 22.89
C SER A 207 -28.37 -51.35 22.86
N LEU A 208 -27.98 -50.09 23.12
CA LEU A 208 -26.61 -49.59 23.00
C LEU A 208 -25.50 -50.45 23.66
N PRO A 209 -25.74 -51.20 24.75
CA PRO A 209 -24.72 -52.09 25.33
C PRO A 209 -24.39 -53.33 24.47
N GLU A 210 -25.33 -53.84 23.68
CA GLU A 210 -25.14 -55.06 22.85
C GLU A 210 -24.38 -54.75 21.55
N PHE A 211 -24.55 -53.54 21.01
CA PHE A 211 -23.81 -53.06 19.85
C PHE A 211 -22.32 -52.91 20.15
N THR A 212 -21.97 -52.42 21.35
CA THR A 212 -20.58 -52.28 21.79
C THR A 212 -19.89 -53.65 21.95
N ALA A 213 -20.60 -54.67 22.45
CA ALA A 213 -20.06 -56.02 22.61
C ALA A 213 -19.83 -56.76 21.27
N ALA A 214 -20.64 -56.48 20.26
CA ALA A 214 -20.53 -57.11 18.93
C ALA A 214 -19.41 -56.51 18.06
N VAL A 215 -19.08 -55.24 18.24
CA VAL A 215 -17.96 -54.57 17.53
C VAL A 215 -16.60 -54.96 18.12
N GLU A 216 -16.55 -55.34 19.41
CA GLU A 216 -15.31 -55.73 20.09
C GLU A 216 -14.88 -57.18 19.85
N THR A 217 -15.79 -58.07 19.42
CA THR A 217 -15.47 -59.49 19.14
C THR A 217 -15.40 -59.76 17.63
N SER A 218 -14.24 -59.44 17.09
CA SER A 218 -13.78 -59.68 15.71
C SER A 218 -14.23 -61.01 15.09
N ASN A 219 -15.30 -60.99 14.28
CA ASN A 219 -15.59 -62.09 13.36
C ASN A 219 -15.06 -61.78 11.96
N ALA A 220 -13.73 -61.90 11.81
CA ALA A 220 -12.98 -61.66 10.58
C ALA A 220 -13.44 -62.54 9.39
N GLU A 221 -14.19 -63.61 9.63
CA GLU A 221 -14.66 -64.53 8.61
C GLU A 221 -15.83 -63.97 7.78
N TYR A 222 -16.63 -63.07 8.36
CA TYR A 222 -17.75 -62.42 7.64
C TYR A 222 -17.26 -61.34 6.66
N ALA A 223 -16.28 -60.53 7.08
CA ALA A 223 -15.65 -59.52 6.22
C ALA A 223 -14.94 -60.15 5.02
N LYS A 224 -14.30 -61.32 5.20
CA LYS A 224 -13.58 -62.03 4.15
C LYS A 224 -14.49 -62.56 3.03
N LYS A 225 -15.75 -62.87 3.32
CA LYS A 225 -16.70 -63.46 2.37
C LYS A 225 -17.37 -62.41 1.46
N HIS A 226 -17.44 -61.16 1.89
CA HIS A 226 -18.16 -60.09 1.18
C HIS A 226 -17.27 -58.95 0.66
N CYS A 227 -15.96 -58.96 0.95
CA CYS A 227 -14.99 -57.97 0.45
C CYS A 227 -14.24 -58.39 -0.83
N LEU A 228 -14.82 -59.23 -1.69
CA LEU A 228 -14.23 -59.58 -3.00
C LEU A 228 -14.21 -58.41 -4.01
N GLU A 229 -14.81 -57.27 -3.69
CA GLU A 229 -14.68 -56.03 -4.47
C GLU A 229 -13.58 -55.08 -3.94
N TYR A 230 -12.99 -55.37 -2.78
CA TYR A 230 -11.95 -54.51 -2.18
C TYR A 230 -10.59 -54.61 -2.91
N GLU A 231 -10.30 -55.75 -3.55
CA GLU A 231 -9.10 -55.92 -4.40
C GLU A 231 -9.14 -55.04 -5.67
N LYS A 232 -10.33 -54.67 -6.17
CA LYS A 232 -10.46 -53.69 -7.25
C LYS A 232 -10.19 -52.25 -6.77
N LEU A 233 -10.50 -51.97 -5.50
CA LEU A 233 -10.21 -50.69 -4.85
C LEU A 233 -8.73 -50.54 -4.48
N GLU A 234 -8.05 -51.62 -4.09
CA GLU A 234 -6.60 -51.58 -3.83
C GLU A 234 -5.75 -51.41 -5.08
N ASN A 235 -6.16 -51.97 -6.21
CA ASN A 235 -5.46 -51.75 -7.48
C ASN A 235 -5.63 -50.32 -8.02
N MET A 236 -6.72 -49.62 -7.66
CA MET A 236 -6.89 -48.19 -7.97
C MET A 236 -6.09 -47.26 -7.04
N LYS A 237 -5.65 -47.73 -5.86
CA LYS A 237 -4.86 -46.93 -4.90
C LYS A 237 -3.42 -46.67 -5.33
N LYS A 238 -2.89 -47.40 -6.31
CA LYS A 238 -1.46 -47.32 -6.68
C LYS A 238 -1.09 -46.05 -7.46
N ASP A 239 -2.05 -45.33 -8.05
CA ASP A 239 -1.76 -44.21 -8.95
C ASP A 239 -2.17 -42.82 -8.41
N ILE A 240 -2.71 -42.71 -7.19
CA ILE A 240 -3.13 -41.41 -6.62
C ILE A 240 -2.79 -41.36 -5.13
N THR A 241 -2.01 -40.37 -4.71
CA THR A 241 -1.59 -40.17 -3.31
C THR A 241 -2.80 -39.89 -2.39
N GLY A 242 -2.84 -40.56 -1.23
CA GLY A 242 -4.01 -40.62 -0.34
C GLY A 242 -4.51 -39.29 0.24
N GLU A 243 -3.68 -38.25 0.28
CA GLU A 243 -4.07 -36.91 0.78
C GLU A 243 -5.08 -36.20 -0.15
N ASN A 244 -5.03 -36.47 -1.46
CA ASN A 244 -5.91 -35.79 -2.42
C ASN A 244 -7.36 -36.30 -2.34
N ILE A 245 -7.56 -37.58 -2.01
CA ILE A 245 -8.89 -38.19 -1.94
C ILE A 245 -9.65 -37.69 -0.69
N ALA A 246 -9.01 -37.66 0.47
CA ALA A 246 -9.62 -37.15 1.71
C ALA A 246 -10.02 -35.67 1.61
N PHE A 247 -9.22 -34.88 0.88
CA PHE A 247 -9.47 -33.47 0.69
C PHE A 247 -10.61 -33.18 -0.30
N ILE A 248 -10.68 -33.93 -1.40
CA ILE A 248 -11.81 -33.91 -2.36
C ILE A 248 -13.12 -34.31 -1.67
N TYR A 249 -13.06 -35.33 -0.83
CA TYR A 249 -14.20 -35.81 -0.05
C TYR A 249 -14.72 -34.76 0.92
N THR A 250 -13.81 -34.12 1.66
CA THR A 250 -14.13 -33.05 2.62
C THR A 250 -14.74 -31.81 1.94
N ALA A 251 -14.29 -31.50 0.73
CA ALA A 251 -14.80 -30.37 -0.06
C ALA A 251 -16.20 -30.62 -0.62
N ALA A 252 -16.44 -31.81 -1.17
CA ALA A 252 -17.76 -32.21 -1.67
C ALA A 252 -18.79 -32.20 -0.54
N VAL A 253 -18.41 -32.70 0.64
CA VAL A 253 -19.27 -32.69 1.84
C VAL A 253 -19.47 -31.26 2.38
N SER A 254 -18.45 -30.40 2.34
CA SER A 254 -18.59 -28.98 2.73
C SER A 254 -19.50 -28.17 1.81
N ALA A 255 -19.50 -28.46 0.50
CA ALA A 255 -20.42 -27.86 -0.46
C ALA A 255 -21.87 -28.31 -0.21
N LEU A 256 -22.07 -29.61 0.05
CA LEU A 256 -23.37 -30.17 0.45
C LEU A 256 -23.89 -29.55 1.76
N ILE A 257 -23.01 -29.30 2.73
CA ILE A 257 -23.37 -28.59 3.98
C ILE A 257 -23.80 -27.15 3.72
N LYS A 258 -23.08 -26.40 2.87
CA LYS A 258 -23.45 -25.02 2.52
C LYS A 258 -24.82 -24.94 1.85
N GLU A 259 -25.12 -25.88 0.95
CA GLU A 259 -26.42 -25.99 0.28
C GLU A 259 -27.53 -26.26 1.31
N ALA A 260 -27.31 -27.17 2.26
CA ALA A 260 -28.25 -27.50 3.34
C ALA A 260 -28.44 -26.34 4.35
N VAL A 261 -27.38 -25.58 4.63
CA VAL A 261 -27.42 -24.38 5.49
C VAL A 261 -28.27 -23.28 4.86
N ASN A 262 -28.15 -23.07 3.54
CA ASN A 262 -28.94 -22.07 2.82
C ASN A 262 -30.45 -22.38 2.81
N LYS A 263 -30.85 -23.63 3.03
CA LYS A 263 -32.25 -24.07 3.04
C LYS A 263 -32.87 -24.24 4.44
N LYS A 264 -32.14 -23.86 5.50
CA LYS A 264 -32.61 -23.84 6.91
C LYS A 264 -33.11 -25.18 7.49
N GLU A 265 -32.68 -26.34 6.97
CA GLU A 265 -33.11 -27.65 7.49
C GLU A 265 -32.15 -28.20 8.57
N GLU A 266 -32.66 -28.46 9.78
CA GLU A 266 -31.85 -28.74 10.98
C GLU A 266 -31.48 -30.22 11.23
N GLN A 267 -32.16 -31.17 10.59
CA GLN A 267 -31.95 -32.60 10.87
C GLN A 267 -30.77 -33.19 10.09
N SER A 268 -30.62 -32.80 8.82
CA SER A 268 -29.47 -33.14 7.96
C SER A 268 -28.15 -32.64 8.55
N LYS A 269 -28.18 -31.49 9.24
CA LYS A 269 -27.00 -30.88 9.88
C LYS A 269 -26.41 -31.74 11.00
N ARG A 270 -27.23 -32.42 11.82
CA ARG A 270 -26.73 -33.24 12.95
C ARG A 270 -26.21 -34.61 12.50
N ALA A 271 -26.84 -35.20 11.50
CA ALA A 271 -26.42 -36.49 10.95
C ALA A 271 -25.08 -36.36 10.18
N ILE A 272 -24.98 -35.36 9.30
CA ILE A 272 -23.75 -35.07 8.55
C ILE A 272 -22.62 -34.69 9.51
N ARG A 273 -22.91 -33.90 10.54
CA ARG A 273 -21.95 -33.54 11.60
C ARG A 273 -21.40 -34.75 12.35
N ARG A 274 -22.23 -35.70 12.79
CA ARG A 274 -21.77 -36.88 13.55
C ARG A 274 -20.93 -37.83 12.71
N VAL A 275 -21.26 -37.99 11.43
CA VAL A 275 -20.48 -38.81 10.49
C VAL A 275 -19.13 -38.15 10.22
N LEU A 276 -19.10 -36.83 10.00
CA LEU A 276 -17.85 -36.06 9.85
C LEU A 276 -16.99 -36.07 11.12
N GLU A 277 -17.58 -35.87 12.31
CA GLU A 277 -16.87 -35.90 13.58
C GLU A 277 -16.22 -37.28 13.82
N ALA A 278 -16.90 -38.38 13.47
CA ALA A 278 -16.36 -39.73 13.63
C ALA A 278 -15.25 -40.07 12.61
N GLN A 279 -15.36 -39.56 11.37
CA GLN A 279 -14.41 -39.85 10.30
C GLN A 279 -13.17 -38.94 10.38
N LEU A 280 -13.34 -37.63 10.66
CA LEU A 280 -12.25 -36.68 10.84
C LEU A 280 -11.45 -36.94 12.11
N LYS A 281 -12.09 -37.40 13.21
CA LYS A 281 -11.37 -37.87 14.41
C LYS A 281 -10.37 -38.98 14.10
N LYS A 282 -10.68 -39.80 13.11
CA LYS A 282 -9.89 -40.96 12.72
C LYS A 282 -8.71 -40.60 11.82
N GLU A 283 -8.76 -39.45 11.13
CA GLU A 283 -7.76 -39.08 10.11
C GLU A 283 -6.92 -37.83 10.45
N VAL A 284 -7.39 -36.89 11.29
CA VAL A 284 -6.70 -35.59 11.49
C VAL A 284 -6.52 -35.14 12.96
N GLY A 285 -6.98 -35.91 13.94
CA GLY A 285 -6.76 -35.64 15.37
C GLY A 285 -7.67 -34.57 15.99
N ASP A 286 -7.80 -34.61 17.33
CA ASP A 286 -8.82 -33.86 18.10
C ASP A 286 -8.66 -32.33 18.05
N ASP A 287 -7.43 -31.82 17.93
CA ASP A 287 -7.09 -30.40 18.07
C ASP A 287 -7.58 -29.52 16.89
N VAL A 288 -7.72 -30.12 15.70
CA VAL A 288 -8.19 -29.45 14.48
C VAL A 288 -9.72 -29.32 14.47
N ILE A 289 -10.41 -30.27 15.09
CA ILE A 289 -11.88 -30.31 15.18
C ILE A 289 -12.41 -29.24 16.14
N GLU A 290 -11.76 -29.05 17.29
CA GLU A 290 -12.18 -28.04 18.28
C GLU A 290 -12.17 -26.61 17.71
N ASN A 291 -11.18 -26.29 16.88
CA ASN A 291 -11.04 -24.96 16.25
C ASN A 291 -12.07 -24.69 15.14
N LEU A 292 -12.54 -25.73 14.44
CA LEU A 292 -13.53 -25.59 13.37
C LEU A 292 -14.96 -25.44 13.93
N PHE A 293 -15.30 -26.19 14.98
CA PHE A 293 -16.68 -26.26 15.50
C PHE A 293 -17.05 -25.13 16.45
N HIS A 294 -16.07 -24.44 17.07
CA HIS A 294 -16.34 -23.31 17.97
C HIS A 294 -17.04 -22.12 17.28
N LYS A 295 -16.99 -22.03 15.93
CA LYS A 295 -17.56 -20.93 15.13
C LYS A 295 -19.02 -21.13 14.71
N VAL A 296 -19.60 -22.31 14.94
CA VAL A 296 -20.95 -22.67 14.40
C VAL A 296 -22.02 -22.76 15.50
N LYS A 297 -21.64 -22.52 16.77
CA LYS A 297 -22.46 -22.71 17.97
C LYS A 297 -23.77 -21.90 18.09
N PRO A 298 -23.98 -20.70 17.49
CA PRO A 298 -25.17 -19.88 17.80
C PRO A 298 -26.46 -20.16 17.01
N LEU A 299 -26.51 -21.10 16.04
CA LEU A 299 -27.57 -21.09 15.02
C LEU A 299 -28.72 -22.10 15.19
N ALA A 300 -28.89 -22.74 16.35
CA ALA A 300 -29.74 -23.93 16.47
C ALA A 300 -30.82 -23.84 17.58
N GLU A 301 -31.91 -23.08 17.36
CA GLU A 301 -33.14 -23.21 18.18
C GLU A 301 -34.41 -23.12 17.31
N GLY A 302 -35.18 -24.21 17.19
CA GLY A 302 -36.53 -24.19 16.60
C GLY A 302 -37.05 -25.51 15.98
N LYS A 303 -37.91 -26.21 16.75
CA LYS A 303 -38.93 -27.28 16.51
C LYS A 303 -38.87 -28.33 15.35
N ARG A 304 -39.35 -29.53 15.70
CA ARG A 304 -39.36 -30.84 14.99
C ARG A 304 -40.51 -31.02 13.97
N TYR A 305 -40.30 -31.87 12.96
CA TYR A 305 -41.33 -32.60 12.20
C TYR A 305 -40.97 -34.10 12.05
N THR A 306 -41.99 -34.95 11.85
CA THR A 306 -41.98 -36.41 11.99
C THR A 306 -42.01 -37.19 10.66
N PHE A 307 -41.55 -38.45 10.75
CA PHE A 307 -41.21 -39.43 9.70
C PHE A 307 -42.42 -40.04 8.96
N GLU A 308 -43.32 -39.24 8.38
CA GLU A 308 -44.51 -39.78 7.68
C GLU A 308 -44.38 -39.82 6.15
N HIS A 309 -43.37 -39.17 5.55
CA HIS A 309 -43.25 -39.06 4.09
C HIS A 309 -42.64 -40.27 3.36
N PHE A 310 -42.04 -41.24 4.09
CA PHE A 310 -41.34 -42.38 3.47
C PHE A 310 -42.17 -43.67 3.35
N GLN A 311 -43.46 -43.67 3.69
CA GLN A 311 -44.30 -44.88 3.71
C GLN A 311 -45.01 -45.24 2.39
N ASN A 312 -44.73 -44.55 1.27
CA ASN A 312 -45.39 -44.90 0.01
C ASN A 312 -44.79 -46.17 -0.62
N ASP A 313 -45.40 -47.34 -0.37
CA ASP A 313 -44.89 -48.67 -0.79
C ASP A 313 -44.96 -48.95 -2.31
N HIS A 314 -45.48 -48.02 -3.11
CA HIS A 314 -45.70 -48.22 -4.55
C HIS A 314 -44.63 -47.63 -5.48
N LEU A 315 -43.64 -46.92 -4.93
CA LEU A 315 -42.54 -46.33 -5.72
C LEU A 315 -41.27 -47.19 -5.60
N SER A 316 -40.58 -47.39 -6.72
CA SER A 316 -39.24 -48.00 -6.69
C SER A 316 -38.26 -47.13 -5.91
N LYS A 317 -37.17 -47.73 -5.42
CA LYS A 317 -36.17 -47.04 -4.58
C LYS A 317 -35.59 -45.80 -5.28
N ASP A 318 -35.37 -45.88 -6.59
CA ASP A 318 -34.87 -44.77 -7.40
C ASP A 318 -35.90 -43.66 -7.61
N GLN A 319 -37.19 -44.01 -7.74
CA GLN A 319 -38.27 -43.02 -7.86
C GLN A 319 -38.50 -42.26 -6.55
N LYS A 320 -38.38 -42.92 -5.39
CA LYS A 320 -38.44 -42.27 -4.07
C LYS A 320 -37.30 -41.27 -3.86
N ILE A 321 -36.11 -41.62 -4.35
CA ILE A 321 -34.92 -40.77 -4.30
C ILE A 321 -35.08 -39.57 -5.24
N GLN A 322 -35.53 -39.78 -6.49
CA GLN A 322 -35.79 -38.70 -7.43
C GLN A 322 -36.88 -37.75 -6.93
N GLN A 323 -37.92 -38.29 -6.28
CA GLN A 323 -38.96 -37.49 -5.65
C GLN A 323 -38.39 -36.69 -4.46
N PHE A 324 -37.64 -37.31 -3.55
CA PHE A 324 -36.96 -36.58 -2.46
C PHE A 324 -36.03 -35.47 -2.97
N LEU A 325 -35.24 -35.73 -4.02
CA LEU A 325 -34.31 -34.75 -4.58
C LEU A 325 -35.04 -33.60 -5.32
N SER A 326 -36.15 -33.93 -5.99
CA SER A 326 -37.05 -32.97 -6.64
C SER A 326 -37.79 -32.10 -5.63
N ASP A 327 -38.38 -32.72 -4.60
CA ASP A 327 -39.12 -32.06 -3.53
C ASP A 327 -38.23 -31.12 -2.71
N ASN A 328 -36.92 -31.39 -2.67
CA ASN A 328 -35.92 -30.57 -1.97
C ASN A 328 -35.05 -29.70 -2.90
N SER A 329 -35.34 -29.64 -4.21
CA SER A 329 -34.70 -28.76 -5.20
C SER A 329 -33.16 -28.76 -5.17
N VAL A 330 -32.49 -29.92 -5.04
CA VAL A 330 -31.02 -30.01 -4.95
C VAL A 330 -30.38 -29.80 -6.33
N ASN A 331 -29.58 -28.74 -6.49
CA ASN A 331 -28.97 -28.38 -7.77
C ASN A 331 -27.59 -29.06 -7.95
N TYR A 332 -27.57 -30.18 -8.66
CA TYR A 332 -26.36 -30.96 -8.97
C TYR A 332 -25.29 -30.17 -9.72
N GLN A 333 -25.71 -29.31 -10.66
CA GLN A 333 -24.79 -28.50 -11.44
C GLN A 333 -24.00 -27.56 -10.52
N LYS A 334 -24.69 -26.96 -9.55
CA LYS A 334 -24.06 -26.04 -8.59
C LYS A 334 -23.04 -26.73 -7.67
N ILE A 335 -23.33 -27.93 -7.20
CA ILE A 335 -22.39 -28.72 -6.37
C ILE A 335 -21.17 -29.14 -7.18
N TYR A 336 -21.39 -29.57 -8.42
CA TYR A 336 -20.33 -29.88 -9.37
C TYR A 336 -19.44 -28.67 -9.64
N ASP A 337 -20.04 -27.51 -9.92
CA ASP A 337 -19.32 -26.26 -10.15
C ASP A 337 -18.52 -25.88 -8.90
N ASP A 338 -19.08 -25.97 -7.70
CA ASP A 338 -18.36 -25.66 -6.45
C ASP A 338 -17.18 -26.60 -6.18
N LEU A 339 -17.28 -27.89 -6.51
CA LEU A 339 -16.20 -28.86 -6.35
C LEU A 339 -15.09 -28.67 -7.40
N ALA A 340 -15.47 -28.42 -8.66
CA ALA A 340 -14.55 -28.05 -9.73
C ALA A 340 -13.74 -26.81 -9.36
N ASN A 341 -14.43 -25.81 -8.83
CA ASN A 341 -13.85 -24.56 -8.37
C ASN A 341 -12.90 -24.76 -7.19
N PHE A 342 -13.22 -25.64 -6.25
CA PHE A 342 -12.36 -25.93 -5.12
C PHE A 342 -11.07 -26.67 -5.53
N LEU A 343 -11.19 -27.62 -6.47
CA LEU A 343 -10.06 -28.38 -7.01
C LEU A 343 -9.10 -27.49 -7.82
N ALA A 344 -9.62 -26.53 -8.58
CA ALA A 344 -8.80 -25.54 -9.28
C ALA A 344 -8.01 -24.62 -8.32
N LEU A 345 -8.49 -24.42 -7.09
CA LEU A 345 -7.86 -23.57 -6.08
C LEU A 345 -6.74 -24.26 -5.27
N LEU A 346 -6.66 -25.59 -5.28
CA LEU A 346 -5.74 -26.38 -4.45
C LEU A 346 -4.24 -26.15 -4.73
N PRO A 347 -3.78 -26.14 -5.99
CA PRO A 347 -2.38 -25.87 -6.32
C PRO A 347 -2.00 -24.42 -6.02
N ILE A 348 -2.94 -23.49 -6.15
CA ILE A 348 -2.71 -22.04 -6.04
C ILE A 348 -2.81 -21.56 -4.59
N THR A 349 -3.64 -22.20 -3.77
CA THR A 349 -3.61 -22.01 -2.31
C THR A 349 -2.25 -22.43 -1.75
N ARG A 350 -1.59 -23.48 -2.29
CA ARG A 350 -0.18 -23.78 -1.95
C ARG A 350 0.79 -22.67 -2.37
N VAL A 351 0.55 -22.00 -3.51
CA VAL A 351 1.35 -20.82 -3.97
C VAL A 351 1.13 -19.60 -3.07
N GLN A 352 -0.09 -19.38 -2.56
CA GLN A 352 -0.39 -18.29 -1.62
C GLN A 352 -0.01 -18.61 -0.17
N HIS A 353 0.02 -19.89 0.20
CA HIS A 353 0.57 -20.42 1.45
C HIS A 353 2.07 -20.70 1.25
N ILE A 354 2.80 -19.64 0.92
CA ILE A 354 4.19 -19.61 1.29
C ILE A 354 4.20 -19.65 2.83
N ASP A 355 4.84 -20.64 3.43
CA ASP A 355 5.24 -20.54 4.82
C ASP A 355 6.18 -19.34 4.93
N GLU A 356 5.59 -18.21 5.34
CA GLU A 356 6.28 -16.95 5.51
C GLU A 356 7.16 -17.04 6.76
N GLU A 357 8.29 -17.71 6.65
CA GLU A 357 9.31 -17.59 7.68
C GLU A 357 9.90 -16.18 7.62
N VAL A 358 9.82 -15.48 8.76
CA VAL A 358 10.49 -14.21 9.00
C VAL A 358 11.98 -14.51 9.09
N VAL A 359 12.75 -14.17 8.05
CA VAL A 359 14.15 -14.62 7.87
C VAL A 359 15.18 -13.73 8.59
N SER A 360 14.74 -12.67 9.29
CA SER A 360 15.55 -11.64 9.98
C SER A 360 15.88 -10.36 9.17
N HIS A 361 16.45 -9.39 9.88
CA HIS A 361 16.98 -8.12 9.39
C HIS A 361 18.46 -8.19 8.97
N GLU A 362 19.14 -9.32 9.22
CA GLU A 362 20.58 -9.48 8.98
C GLU A 362 20.91 -9.52 7.48
N GLY A 363 22.05 -8.94 7.09
CA GLY A 363 22.53 -8.91 5.70
C GLY A 363 21.90 -7.84 4.80
N ARG A 364 21.12 -6.90 5.35
CA ARG A 364 20.58 -5.75 4.60
C ARG A 364 21.62 -4.64 4.45
N PRO A 365 21.65 -3.93 3.30
CA PRO A 365 22.58 -2.83 3.07
C PRO A 365 22.37 -1.68 4.06
N GLY A 366 23.45 -0.93 4.31
CA GLY A 366 23.47 0.23 5.19
C GLY A 366 24.28 0.03 6.46
N ALA A 367 24.86 1.11 6.97
CA ALA A 367 25.65 1.12 8.20
C ALA A 367 24.81 1.59 9.38
N TYR A 368 25.09 1.11 10.60
CA TYR A 368 24.44 1.64 11.80
C TYR A 368 24.92 3.07 12.07
N ILE A 369 24.01 3.93 12.54
CA ILE A 369 24.39 5.17 13.21
C ILE A 369 24.99 4.78 14.55
N LEU A 370 26.18 5.30 14.87
CA LEU A 370 26.94 4.89 16.05
C LEU A 370 27.01 6.01 17.09
N ASN A 371 27.09 5.60 18.36
CA ASN A 371 27.55 6.40 19.48
C ASN A 371 29.04 6.75 19.35
N GLN A 372 29.53 7.64 20.21
CA GLN A 372 30.96 7.99 20.25
C GLN A 372 31.88 6.81 20.59
N ASP A 373 31.36 5.80 21.30
CA ASP A 373 32.09 4.59 21.68
C ASP A 373 32.08 3.49 20.58
N GLY A 374 31.50 3.78 19.41
CA GLY A 374 31.40 2.86 18.28
C GLY A 374 30.27 1.84 18.38
N THR A 375 29.46 1.87 19.44
CA THR A 375 28.26 1.02 19.55
C THR A 375 27.07 1.60 18.75
N PRO A 376 26.12 0.79 18.26
CA PRO A 376 24.94 1.32 17.58
C PRO A 376 24.11 2.25 18.48
N PHE A 377 23.82 3.45 17.96
CA PHE A 377 22.93 4.41 18.61
C PHE A 377 21.54 3.78 18.75
N THR A 378 21.14 3.58 20.00
CA THR A 378 19.91 2.86 20.37
C THR A 378 19.07 3.76 21.25
N VAL A 379 17.81 3.96 20.84
CA VAL A 379 16.81 4.73 21.61
C VAL A 379 15.77 3.77 22.14
N THR A 380 15.54 3.80 23.45
CA THR A 380 14.46 3.06 24.09
C THR A 380 13.29 3.99 24.35
N VAL A 381 12.10 3.63 23.88
CA VAL A 381 10.86 4.39 24.12
C VAL A 381 9.75 3.48 24.63
N LYS A 382 8.85 4.02 25.44
CA LYS A 382 7.68 3.28 25.92
C LYS A 382 6.54 3.28 24.89
N GLY A 383 5.88 2.13 24.75
CA GLY A 383 4.68 1.91 23.95
C GLY A 383 3.65 1.10 24.71
N LEU A 384 2.52 0.79 24.05
CA LEU A 384 1.57 -0.18 24.61
C LEU A 384 2.21 -1.57 24.64
N ASP A 385 2.01 -2.33 25.71
CA ASP A 385 2.04 -3.78 25.57
C ASP A 385 0.78 -4.21 24.76
N VAL A 386 1.00 -4.88 23.63
CA VAL A 386 -0.07 -5.26 22.70
C VAL A 386 -1.01 -6.31 23.29
N TYR A 387 -0.55 -7.12 24.24
CA TYR A 387 -1.34 -8.14 24.93
C TYR A 387 -2.02 -7.61 26.19
N ASN A 388 -1.40 -6.65 26.88
CA ASN A 388 -1.98 -5.97 28.03
C ASN A 388 -1.87 -4.44 27.91
N PRO A 389 -2.86 -3.74 27.34
CA PRO A 389 -2.70 -2.35 26.96
C PRO A 389 -2.70 -1.36 28.15
N TYR A 390 -2.95 -1.86 29.36
CA TYR A 390 -2.80 -1.12 30.61
C TYR A 390 -1.36 -1.10 31.12
N GLN A 391 -0.48 -1.92 30.55
CA GLN A 391 0.95 -1.95 30.85
C GLN A 391 1.76 -1.25 29.75
N ASP A 392 2.93 -0.75 30.16
CA ASP A 392 3.92 -0.17 29.26
C ASP A 392 4.94 -1.23 28.87
N LYS A 393 5.32 -1.27 27.60
CA LYS A 393 6.47 -2.05 27.11
C LYS A 393 7.54 -1.09 26.60
N GLU A 394 8.81 -1.39 26.90
CA GLU A 394 9.95 -0.67 26.32
C GLU A 394 10.31 -1.27 24.96
N TYR A 395 10.54 -0.40 23.99
CA TYR A 395 10.88 -0.74 22.61
C TYR A 395 12.22 -0.11 22.26
N GLU A 396 13.19 -0.94 21.88
CA GLU A 396 14.50 -0.49 21.41
C GLU A 396 14.47 -0.25 19.91
N VAL A 397 14.95 0.93 19.51
CA VAL A 397 15.04 1.35 18.11
C VAL A 397 16.47 1.70 17.77
N ARG A 398 17.01 1.05 16.74
CA ARG A 398 18.31 1.30 16.13
C ARG A 398 18.12 1.91 14.75
N PHE A 399 19.14 2.60 14.24
CA PHE A 399 19.07 3.31 12.96
C PHE A 399 20.18 2.83 12.04
N LYS A 400 19.81 2.49 10.79
CA LYS A 400 20.74 2.27 9.70
C LYS A 400 20.63 3.37 8.67
N TYR A 401 21.72 3.69 7.98
CA TYR A 401 21.71 4.69 6.92
C TYR A 401 22.39 4.21 5.64
N ILE A 402 21.94 4.78 4.51
CA ILE A 402 22.51 4.62 3.18
C ILE A 402 22.60 6.01 2.54
N ILE A 403 23.71 6.33 1.88
CA ILE A 403 23.93 7.62 1.22
C ILE A 403 23.91 7.41 -0.30
N LYS A 404 23.17 8.27 -1.01
CA LYS A 404 23.02 8.28 -2.47
C LYS A 404 22.99 9.69 -3.03
N GLY A 405 24.14 10.19 -3.48
CA GLY A 405 24.25 11.57 -3.98
C GLY A 405 23.84 12.57 -2.89
N THR A 406 22.86 13.43 -3.17
CA THR A 406 22.32 14.42 -2.20
C THR A 406 21.33 13.81 -1.18
N GLN A 407 21.12 12.50 -1.22
CA GLN A 407 20.13 11.82 -0.41
C GLN A 407 20.78 10.96 0.68
N VAL A 408 20.24 11.04 1.90
CA VAL A 408 20.49 10.07 2.98
C VAL A 408 19.20 9.33 3.27
N LYS A 409 19.19 8.01 3.23
CA LYS A 409 18.06 7.19 3.68
C LYS A 409 18.38 6.66 5.07
N ILE A 410 17.45 6.79 6.01
CA ILE A 410 17.54 6.29 7.37
C ILE A 410 16.43 5.27 7.59
N SER A 411 16.84 4.05 7.93
CA SER A 411 15.95 2.95 8.21
C SER A 411 15.91 2.65 9.71
N PHE A 412 14.71 2.53 10.27
CA PHE A 412 14.52 2.15 11.68
C PHE A 412 14.49 0.64 11.84
N GLU A 413 15.22 0.11 12.83
CA GLU A 413 15.22 -1.29 13.23
C GLU A 413 14.68 -1.42 14.67
N CYS A 414 13.53 -2.08 14.84
CA CYS A 414 12.88 -2.35 16.11
C CYS A 414 12.35 -3.81 16.09
N PRO A 415 13.08 -4.77 16.68
CA PRO A 415 12.74 -6.19 16.61
C PRO A 415 11.32 -6.53 17.10
N ASP A 416 10.85 -5.80 18.11
CA ASP A 416 9.52 -5.98 18.69
C ASP A 416 8.35 -5.49 17.82
N LEU A 417 8.62 -4.68 16.78
CA LEU A 417 7.60 -4.09 15.91
C LEU A 417 7.71 -4.54 14.45
N LEU A 418 8.92 -4.86 13.98
CA LEU A 418 9.22 -4.97 12.56
C LEU A 418 9.11 -6.40 12.01
N THR A 419 8.03 -7.11 12.34
CA THR A 419 7.76 -8.39 11.69
C THR A 419 7.19 -8.18 10.28
N LEU A 420 6.15 -7.35 10.09
CA LEU A 420 5.42 -7.25 8.82
C LEU A 420 4.84 -5.85 8.54
N LEU A 421 5.06 -5.29 7.34
CA LEU A 421 4.33 -4.10 6.86
C LEU A 421 2.82 -4.37 6.84
N TYR A 422 2.05 -3.49 7.50
CA TYR A 422 0.60 -3.63 7.74
C TYR A 422 0.17 -4.99 8.30
N GLN A 423 0.76 -5.38 9.42
CA GLN A 423 0.25 -6.52 10.19
C GLN A 423 -1.25 -6.36 10.47
N ARG A 424 -1.98 -7.49 10.43
CA ARG A 424 -3.42 -7.57 10.60
C ARG A 424 -3.89 -6.74 11.80
N ASP A 425 -4.87 -5.86 11.61
CA ASP A 425 -5.48 -5.01 12.65
C ASP A 425 -7.00 -5.22 12.81
N THR A 426 -7.48 -6.42 12.51
CA THR A 426 -8.91 -6.76 12.65
C THR A 426 -9.33 -7.06 14.09
N ASP A 427 -8.36 -7.40 14.95
CA ASP A 427 -8.55 -7.61 16.39
C ASP A 427 -7.89 -6.46 17.18
N ASP A 428 -8.11 -6.43 18.49
CA ASP A 428 -7.59 -5.40 19.38
C ASP A 428 -6.06 -5.39 19.46
N ILE A 429 -5.43 -6.57 19.51
CA ILE A 429 -3.96 -6.75 19.52
C ILE A 429 -3.35 -6.12 18.26
N GLY A 430 -3.87 -6.45 17.08
CA GLY A 430 -3.41 -5.95 15.81
C GLY A 430 -3.54 -4.42 15.68
N LYS A 431 -4.63 -3.85 16.20
CA LYS A 431 -4.82 -2.38 16.25
C LYS A 431 -3.79 -1.70 17.16
N ARG A 432 -3.50 -2.29 18.33
CA ARG A 432 -2.43 -1.81 19.24
C ARG A 432 -1.07 -1.88 18.57
N HIS A 433 -0.81 -2.95 17.81
CA HIS A 433 0.42 -3.09 17.04
C HIS A 433 0.55 -2.02 15.95
N ARG A 434 -0.53 -1.75 15.19
CA ARG A 434 -0.56 -0.67 14.18
C ARG A 434 -0.34 0.71 14.82
N PHE A 435 -0.93 0.95 15.99
CA PHE A 435 -0.71 2.18 16.75
C PHE A 435 0.78 2.33 17.15
N ASN A 436 1.40 1.29 17.72
CA ASN A 436 2.82 1.32 18.07
C ASN A 436 3.72 1.49 16.83
N ASN A 437 3.38 0.90 15.68
CA ASN A 437 4.09 1.08 14.41
C ASN A 437 4.11 2.54 13.93
N CYS A 438 3.15 3.35 14.36
CA CYS A 438 3.11 4.79 14.06
C CYS A 438 3.85 5.59 15.14
N VAL A 439 3.61 5.27 16.42
CA VAL A 439 4.07 6.07 17.56
C VAL A 439 5.56 5.86 17.88
N ILE A 440 6.04 4.62 17.88
CA ILE A 440 7.39 4.27 18.33
C ILE A 440 8.46 4.81 17.38
N PRO A 441 8.38 4.57 16.05
CA PRO A 441 9.33 5.16 15.11
C PRO A 441 9.28 6.70 15.11
N ALA A 442 8.09 7.29 15.28
CA ALA A 442 7.95 8.76 15.32
C ALA A 442 8.69 9.39 16.50
N LYS A 443 8.61 8.80 17.70
CA LYS A 443 9.39 9.27 18.85
C LYS A 443 10.89 9.07 18.65
N ALA A 444 11.29 7.88 18.18
CA ALA A 444 12.70 7.57 17.95
C ALA A 444 13.32 8.52 16.90
N MET A 445 12.59 8.81 15.82
CA MET A 445 12.96 9.80 14.81
C MET A 445 13.11 11.21 15.41
N TYR A 446 12.17 11.64 16.25
CA TYR A 446 12.29 12.92 16.96
C TYR A 446 13.54 12.98 17.86
N VAL A 447 13.83 11.91 18.60
CA VAL A 447 15.05 11.81 19.41
C VAL A 447 16.30 11.89 18.54
N LEU A 448 16.35 11.17 17.42
CA LEU A 448 17.49 11.24 16.50
C LEU A 448 17.72 12.67 15.98
N MET A 449 16.65 13.35 15.54
CA MET A 449 16.73 14.74 15.08
C MET A 449 17.22 15.67 16.20
N LYS A 450 16.86 15.39 17.46
CA LYS A 450 17.29 16.16 18.63
C LYS A 450 18.77 15.97 18.96
N GLN A 451 19.25 14.73 18.92
CA GLN A 451 20.60 14.37 19.36
C GLN A 451 21.70 14.71 18.35
N PHE A 452 21.38 14.69 17.07
CA PHE A 452 22.36 14.92 16.00
C PHE A 452 22.00 16.19 15.22
N GLU A 453 22.87 17.19 15.25
CA GLU A 453 22.65 18.45 14.56
C GLU A 453 22.55 18.28 13.04
N GLU A 454 23.24 17.28 12.49
CA GLU A 454 23.23 16.90 11.07
C GLU A 454 21.83 16.46 10.59
N PHE A 455 20.98 16.01 11.52
CA PHE A 455 19.58 15.67 11.26
C PHE A 455 18.61 16.75 11.73
N THR A 456 19.07 17.99 11.89
CA THR A 456 18.17 19.14 12.11
C THR A 456 17.47 19.49 10.79
N PRO A 457 16.14 19.39 10.72
CA PRO A 457 15.41 19.65 9.48
C PRO A 457 15.39 21.13 9.10
N GLY A 458 15.65 21.44 7.83
CA GLY A 458 15.23 22.70 7.22
C GLY A 458 13.74 22.69 6.85
N MET A 459 13.17 21.50 6.71
CA MET A 459 11.76 21.28 6.50
C MET A 459 11.42 19.85 6.91
N PHE A 460 10.23 19.64 7.45
CA PHE A 460 9.75 18.31 7.81
C PHE A 460 8.51 17.95 7.01
N HIS A 461 8.61 16.89 6.21
CA HIS A 461 7.58 16.44 5.28
C HIS A 461 7.02 15.09 5.73
N LEU A 462 5.74 15.10 6.10
CA LEU A 462 4.95 13.91 6.38
C LEU A 462 4.39 13.37 5.06
N ASN A 463 4.95 12.25 4.61
CA ASN A 463 4.43 11.51 3.47
C ASN A 463 3.41 10.48 3.97
N GLU A 464 2.14 10.88 3.98
CA GLU A 464 1.04 10.31 4.79
C GLU A 464 1.21 10.63 6.30
N SER A 465 0.22 10.29 7.14
CA SER A 465 0.16 10.71 8.54
C SER A 465 0.78 9.81 9.64
N PRO A 466 1.39 8.62 9.39
CA PRO A 466 1.71 7.68 10.47
C PRO A 466 2.72 8.24 11.48
N TYR A 467 3.58 9.19 11.08
CA TYR A 467 4.61 9.76 11.95
C TYR A 467 4.31 11.18 12.44
N VAL A 468 3.04 11.58 12.44
CA VAL A 468 2.62 12.92 12.90
C VAL A 468 3.01 13.21 14.36
N VAL A 469 3.19 12.19 15.20
CA VAL A 469 3.65 12.36 16.59
C VAL A 469 4.99 13.11 16.65
N ALA A 470 5.89 12.88 15.68
CA ALA A 470 7.15 13.63 15.59
C ALA A 470 6.88 15.11 15.31
N ALA A 471 5.99 15.44 14.36
CA ALA A 471 5.61 16.82 14.06
C ALA A 471 4.95 17.52 15.26
N ALA A 472 4.16 16.79 16.05
CA ALA A 472 3.58 17.30 17.29
C ALA A 472 4.67 17.62 18.31
N LEU A 473 5.62 16.70 18.57
CA LEU A 473 6.75 16.96 19.46
C LEU A 473 7.57 18.16 19.00
N MET A 474 7.85 18.27 17.70
CA MET A 474 8.56 19.41 17.10
C MET A 474 7.86 20.75 17.34
N GLU A 475 6.52 20.82 17.30
CA GLU A 475 5.78 22.07 17.51
C GLU A 475 6.00 22.69 18.89
N TYR A 476 6.26 21.86 19.89
CA TYR A 476 6.48 22.27 21.28
C TYR A 476 7.96 22.25 21.69
N ASP A 477 8.85 21.81 20.81
CA ASP A 477 10.29 21.84 21.00
C ASP A 477 10.85 23.22 20.67
N GLU A 478 11.72 23.76 21.53
CA GLU A 478 12.28 25.10 21.37
C GLU A 478 13.09 25.23 20.07
N ARG A 479 13.89 24.22 19.72
CA ARG A 479 14.78 24.22 18.54
C ARG A 479 14.05 23.82 17.27
N LEU A 480 13.01 22.98 17.35
CA LEU A 480 12.34 22.43 16.17
C LEU A 480 11.01 23.12 15.84
N SER A 481 10.47 23.96 16.72
CA SER A 481 9.15 24.58 16.49
C SER A 481 9.13 25.56 15.30
N GLN A 482 10.27 26.13 14.91
CA GLN A 482 10.40 26.97 13.72
C GLN A 482 10.41 26.21 12.39
N VAL A 483 10.60 24.90 12.42
CA VAL A 483 10.76 24.10 11.20
C VAL A 483 9.44 24.13 10.41
N PRO A 484 9.46 24.50 9.12
CA PRO A 484 8.30 24.40 8.24
C PRO A 484 7.85 22.94 8.11
N ARG A 485 6.54 22.70 8.19
CA ARG A 485 5.98 21.35 8.11
C ARG A 485 5.04 21.19 6.92
N VAL A 486 5.21 20.11 6.19
CA VAL A 486 4.41 19.76 5.02
C VAL A 486 3.72 18.42 5.27
N TYR A 487 2.45 18.31 4.88
CA TYR A 487 1.71 17.06 4.89
C TYR A 487 1.22 16.73 3.48
N THR A 488 1.58 15.55 2.96
CA THR A 488 1.00 15.01 1.73
C THR A 488 0.03 13.89 2.07
N ASN A 489 -1.23 14.06 1.64
CA ASN A 489 -2.26 13.04 1.71
C ASN A 489 -2.29 12.22 0.42
N HIS A 490 -2.32 10.89 0.54
CA HIS A 490 -2.49 9.94 -0.58
C HIS A 490 -3.79 9.14 -0.51
N THR A 491 -4.53 9.33 0.57
CA THR A 491 -5.73 8.58 0.89
C THR A 491 -6.97 9.30 0.37
N VAL A 492 -7.84 8.61 -0.35
CA VAL A 492 -9.12 9.16 -0.87
C VAL A 492 -10.34 8.76 -0.04
N VAL A 493 -10.25 7.67 0.73
CA VAL A 493 -11.37 7.12 1.51
C VAL A 493 -11.08 7.13 3.01
N PRO A 494 -12.07 7.39 3.89
CA PRO A 494 -11.86 7.46 5.34
C PRO A 494 -11.24 6.19 5.96
N ALA A 495 -11.51 5.01 5.40
CA ALA A 495 -10.97 3.74 5.88
C ALA A 495 -9.44 3.63 5.71
N GLY A 496 -8.85 4.39 4.78
CA GLY A 496 -7.40 4.44 4.58
C GLY A 496 -6.67 5.37 5.56
N LEU A 497 -7.39 6.27 6.25
CA LEU A 497 -6.78 7.22 7.19
C LEU A 497 -6.24 6.52 8.43
N SER A 498 -5.16 7.06 9.01
CA SER A 498 -4.59 6.56 10.27
C SER A 498 -5.44 7.01 11.46
N ARG A 499 -6.54 6.29 11.71
CA ARG A 499 -7.51 6.58 12.76
C ARG A 499 -7.59 5.42 13.75
N PHE A 500 -7.49 5.73 15.04
CA PHE A 500 -7.49 4.77 16.12
C PHE A 500 -8.71 5.00 17.01
N ASP A 501 -9.60 4.02 17.05
CA ASP A 501 -10.69 3.96 18.02
C ASP A 501 -10.18 3.27 19.29
N ALA A 502 -9.92 4.08 20.31
CA ALA A 502 -9.39 3.65 21.60
C ALA A 502 -10.24 2.55 22.24
N GLY A 503 -11.57 2.65 22.16
CA GLY A 503 -12.49 1.65 22.71
C GLY A 503 -12.31 0.29 22.05
N SER A 504 -12.14 0.27 20.73
CA SER A 504 -11.87 -0.96 19.98
C SER A 504 -10.48 -1.57 20.23
N MET A 505 -9.59 -0.82 20.88
CA MET A 505 -8.28 -1.26 21.35
C MET A 505 -8.30 -1.62 22.84
N GLY A 506 -9.45 -1.53 23.53
CA GLY A 506 -9.56 -1.80 24.96
C GLY A 506 -8.90 -0.74 25.86
N VAL A 507 -8.76 0.50 25.39
CA VAL A 507 -8.15 1.61 26.15
C VAL A 507 -8.95 2.90 26.03
N SER A 508 -8.60 3.90 26.84
CA SER A 508 -9.14 5.25 26.70
C SER A 508 -8.27 6.13 25.78
N PRO A 509 -8.81 7.20 25.19
CA PRO A 509 -8.02 8.19 24.47
C PRO A 509 -6.88 8.78 25.32
N GLU A 510 -7.10 9.01 26.61
CA GLU A 510 -6.10 9.52 27.55
C GLU A 510 -4.92 8.56 27.68
N ARG A 511 -5.18 7.24 27.68
CA ARG A 511 -4.11 6.23 27.68
C ARG A 511 -3.29 6.29 26.39
N LEU A 512 -3.93 6.45 25.22
CA LEU A 512 -3.21 6.63 23.95
C LEU A 512 -2.36 7.91 23.98
N PHE A 513 -2.89 9.00 24.51
CA PHE A 513 -2.16 10.25 24.69
C PHE A 513 -0.97 10.14 25.65
N GLN A 514 -1.16 9.46 26.78
CA GLN A 514 -0.09 9.15 27.72
C GLN A 514 1.02 8.35 27.03
N VAL A 515 0.67 7.34 26.24
CA VAL A 515 1.65 6.59 25.47
C VAL A 515 2.35 7.49 24.46
N MET A 516 1.66 8.36 23.71
CA MET A 516 2.30 9.22 22.71
C MET A 516 3.24 10.26 23.32
N PHE A 517 2.92 10.86 24.47
CA PHE A 517 3.58 12.08 24.95
C PHE A 517 3.95 12.09 26.44
N GLY A 518 3.42 11.16 27.23
CA GLY A 518 3.56 11.15 28.70
C GLY A 518 4.87 10.56 29.22
N TYR A 519 5.60 9.80 28.42
CA TYR A 519 6.83 9.11 28.81
C TYR A 519 8.06 9.72 28.17
N GLY A 520 9.20 9.61 28.84
CA GLY A 520 10.52 9.94 28.29
C GLY A 520 11.05 8.88 27.32
N TYR A 521 12.35 8.96 27.05
CA TYR A 521 13.13 7.99 26.30
C TYR A 521 14.45 7.70 27.02
N LYS A 522 15.12 6.60 26.66
CA LYS A 522 16.46 6.28 27.17
C LYS A 522 17.48 6.18 26.05
N ILE A 523 18.71 6.57 26.35
CA ILE A 523 19.91 6.29 25.55
C ILE A 523 20.88 5.57 26.49
N GLY A 524 21.19 4.31 26.20
CA GLY A 524 21.85 3.44 27.17
C GLY A 524 21.00 3.27 28.43
N THR A 525 21.57 3.61 29.59
CA THR A 525 20.87 3.51 30.89
C THR A 525 20.24 4.83 31.36
N GLU A 526 20.53 5.94 30.67
CA GLU A 526 20.09 7.28 31.06
C GLU A 526 18.69 7.59 30.52
N GLU A 527 17.84 8.19 31.35
CA GLU A 527 16.46 8.53 31.00
C GLU A 527 16.28 10.05 30.84
N TYR A 528 15.60 10.42 29.77
CA TYR A 528 15.41 11.80 29.33
C TYR A 528 13.93 12.08 29.09
N PRO A 529 13.42 13.28 29.44
CA PRO A 529 12.08 13.68 29.03
C PRO A 529 12.02 13.86 27.51
N LEU A 530 10.87 13.56 26.88
CA LEU A 530 10.66 13.87 25.46
C LEU A 530 10.82 15.38 25.21
N LEU A 531 10.14 16.20 26.01
CA LEU A 531 10.24 17.65 25.99
C LEU A 531 10.83 18.13 27.32
N GLU A 532 11.92 18.90 27.26
CA GLU A 532 12.61 19.42 28.45
C GLU A 532 11.73 20.45 29.19
N ASP A 533 11.16 21.41 28.47
CA ASP A 533 10.28 22.44 29.03
C ASP A 533 8.99 21.80 29.61
N ALA A 534 8.79 21.97 30.92
CA ALA A 534 7.57 21.53 31.61
C ALA A 534 6.31 22.26 31.10
N ASN A 535 6.44 23.54 30.74
CA ASN A 535 5.34 24.31 30.17
C ASN A 535 4.98 23.81 28.77
N ALA A 536 5.97 23.42 27.97
CA ALA A 536 5.75 22.77 26.66
C ALA A 536 4.93 21.49 26.81
N ARG A 537 5.29 20.62 27.77
CA ARG A 537 4.52 19.41 28.10
C ARG A 537 3.08 19.73 28.49
N GLN A 538 2.88 20.75 29.33
CA GLN A 538 1.54 21.16 29.74
C GLN A 538 0.71 21.71 28.57
N ARG A 539 1.31 22.52 27.68
CA ARG A 539 0.63 23.04 26.48
C ARG A 539 0.25 21.92 25.53
N LEU A 540 1.18 21.02 25.22
CA LEU A 540 0.92 19.84 24.39
C LEU A 540 -0.25 19.05 24.95
N ASN A 541 -0.24 18.73 26.25
CA ASN A 541 -1.32 17.99 26.90
C ASN A 541 -2.70 18.67 26.76
N LYS A 542 -2.76 20.01 26.85
CA LYS A 542 -4.01 20.77 26.66
C LYS A 542 -4.50 20.74 25.22
N ASP A 543 -3.59 20.69 24.25
CA ASP A 543 -3.92 20.74 22.83
C ASP A 543 -4.27 19.38 22.22
N MET A 544 -3.91 18.25 22.87
CA MET A 544 -4.07 16.89 22.31
C MET A 544 -5.51 16.61 21.84
N GLY A 545 -6.50 16.95 22.66
CA GLY A 545 -7.91 16.75 22.29
C GLY A 545 -8.28 17.47 21.00
N ARG A 546 -7.86 18.74 20.87
CA ARG A 546 -8.14 19.55 19.67
C ARG A 546 -7.36 19.08 18.44
N LEU A 547 -6.11 18.65 18.63
CA LEU A 547 -5.21 18.28 17.53
C LEU A 547 -5.47 16.88 17.01
N PHE A 548 -5.77 15.93 17.90
CA PHE A 548 -5.80 14.50 17.58
C PHE A 548 -7.19 13.88 17.67
N ILE A 549 -8.22 14.54 18.22
CA ILE A 549 -9.57 13.94 18.23
C ILE A 549 -10.40 14.47 17.07
N LYS A 550 -10.88 13.55 16.22
CA LYS A 550 -11.88 13.81 15.19
C LYS A 550 -12.88 12.66 15.10
N ASP A 551 -14.17 13.00 15.16
CA ASP A 551 -15.30 12.05 15.22
C ASP A 551 -15.14 10.98 16.32
N GLY A 552 -14.69 11.40 17.50
CA GLY A 552 -14.49 10.52 18.65
C GLY A 552 -13.30 9.55 18.56
N LYS A 553 -12.47 9.66 17.52
CA LYS A 553 -11.28 8.81 17.30
C LYS A 553 -9.99 9.63 17.42
N VAL A 554 -8.90 8.97 17.81
CA VAL A 554 -7.56 9.52 17.69
C VAL A 554 -7.14 9.47 16.22
N ASP A 555 -7.09 10.60 15.57
CA ASP A 555 -6.96 10.77 14.12
C ASP A 555 -5.63 11.46 13.77
N PHE A 556 -4.68 10.67 13.27
CA PHE A 556 -3.35 11.16 12.94
C PHE A 556 -3.36 12.00 11.65
N SER A 557 -4.23 11.66 10.70
CA SER A 557 -4.38 12.43 9.46
C SER A 557 -4.97 13.81 9.72
N TRP A 558 -5.92 13.92 10.64
CA TRP A 558 -6.40 15.21 11.13
C TRP A 558 -5.29 16.00 11.83
N ALA A 559 -4.52 15.37 12.73
CA ALA A 559 -3.40 16.04 13.39
C ALA A 559 -2.36 16.55 12.38
N ALA A 560 -2.06 15.78 11.33
CA ALA A 560 -1.10 16.15 10.30
C ALA A 560 -1.60 17.36 9.49
N LEU A 561 -2.90 17.39 9.19
CA LEU A 561 -3.57 18.54 8.58
C LEU A 561 -3.49 19.79 9.49
N GLN A 562 -3.69 19.65 10.80
CA GLN A 562 -3.65 20.79 11.74
C GLN A 562 -2.24 21.33 11.99
N LEU A 563 -1.22 20.45 12.03
CA LEU A 563 0.15 20.81 12.39
C LEU A 563 1.02 21.31 11.23
N SER A 564 0.63 20.97 10.00
CA SER A 564 1.38 21.36 8.79
C SER A 564 1.14 22.82 8.41
N ASP A 565 2.20 23.50 8.02
CA ASP A 565 2.13 24.84 7.43
C ASP A 565 1.56 24.76 6.00
N GLU A 566 1.82 23.67 5.27
CA GLU A 566 1.24 23.41 3.96
C GLU A 566 0.74 21.96 3.82
N THR A 567 -0.38 21.79 3.10
CA THR A 567 -0.94 20.47 2.82
C THR A 567 -1.18 20.30 1.32
N ASN A 568 -0.80 19.14 0.78
CA ASN A 568 -1.09 18.80 -0.60
C ASN A 568 -1.69 17.40 -0.75
N ALA A 569 -2.46 17.25 -1.83
CA ALA A 569 -2.88 16.00 -2.41
C ALA A 569 -2.06 15.73 -3.69
N VAL A 570 -2.32 14.58 -4.32
CA VAL A 570 -1.51 14.03 -5.42
C VAL A 570 -2.11 14.15 -6.83
N SER A 571 -3.21 14.86 -6.97
CA SER A 571 -3.82 15.25 -8.24
C SER A 571 -4.81 16.40 -7.98
N ASP A 572 -5.23 17.10 -9.03
CA ASP A 572 -6.24 18.17 -8.94
C ASP A 572 -7.58 17.63 -8.46
N GLU A 573 -7.96 16.43 -8.90
CA GLU A 573 -9.18 15.76 -8.44
C GLU A 573 -9.08 15.35 -6.98
N HIS A 574 -7.96 14.74 -6.60
CA HIS A 574 -7.75 14.30 -5.24
C HIS A 574 -7.64 15.47 -4.26
N ALA A 575 -7.14 16.64 -4.67
CA ALA A 575 -7.16 17.83 -3.81
C ALA A 575 -8.59 18.24 -3.44
N LYS A 576 -9.53 18.16 -4.38
CA LYS A 576 -10.95 18.42 -4.13
C LYS A 576 -11.57 17.36 -3.21
N VAL A 577 -11.34 16.08 -3.51
CA VAL A 577 -11.83 14.96 -2.66
C VAL A 577 -11.27 15.08 -1.23
N THR A 578 -9.98 15.36 -1.10
CA THR A 578 -9.28 15.55 0.19
C THR A 578 -9.94 16.66 1.00
N LYS A 579 -10.21 17.80 0.37
CA LYS A 579 -10.77 18.99 1.02
C LYS A 579 -12.25 18.79 1.38
N ASP A 580 -13.05 18.43 0.39
CA ASP A 580 -14.51 18.57 0.43
C ASP A 580 -15.22 17.30 0.92
N LYS A 581 -14.63 16.12 0.66
CA LYS A 581 -15.23 14.82 1.03
C LYS A 581 -14.52 14.16 2.21
N LEU A 582 -13.18 14.15 2.21
CA LEU A 582 -12.40 13.39 3.17
C LEU A 582 -12.21 14.12 4.51
N PHE A 583 -11.67 15.35 4.47
CA PHE A 583 -11.45 16.13 5.69
C PHE A 583 -12.54 17.15 5.98
N MET A 584 -13.34 17.55 4.99
CA MET A 584 -14.36 18.60 5.11
C MET A 584 -13.78 19.84 5.80
N THR A 585 -12.76 20.42 5.18
CA THR A 585 -11.92 21.46 5.79
C THR A 585 -11.87 22.73 4.95
N GLU A 586 -11.81 23.88 5.62
CA GLU A 586 -11.54 25.18 4.98
C GLU A 586 -10.05 25.37 4.63
N LYS A 587 -9.16 24.52 5.16
CA LYS A 587 -7.74 24.60 4.84
C LYS A 587 -7.54 24.33 3.34
N GLU A 588 -6.78 25.21 2.69
CA GLU A 588 -6.37 25.01 1.30
C GLU A 588 -5.58 23.70 1.17
N ILE A 589 -5.96 22.88 0.18
CA ILE A 589 -5.25 21.65 -0.19
C ILE A 589 -4.67 21.86 -1.59
N LYS A 590 -3.34 21.85 -1.69
CA LYS A 590 -2.65 22.01 -2.98
C LYS A 590 -2.65 20.72 -3.76
N ALA A 591 -2.64 20.81 -5.10
CA ALA A 591 -2.50 19.65 -5.97
C ALA A 591 -1.08 19.56 -6.53
N VAL A 592 -0.41 18.44 -6.24
CA VAL A 592 0.89 18.09 -6.83
C VAL A 592 0.76 16.75 -7.53
N LEU A 593 0.60 16.78 -8.86
CA LEU A 593 0.55 15.56 -9.67
C LEU A 593 1.80 14.70 -9.46
N ASN A 594 1.59 13.41 -9.17
CA ASN A 594 2.68 12.44 -9.02
C ASN A 594 3.49 12.26 -10.32
N GLY A 595 4.62 11.60 -10.19
CA GLY A 595 5.44 11.17 -11.32
C GLY A 595 6.11 9.83 -11.07
N SER A 596 6.70 9.27 -12.12
CA SER A 596 7.46 8.02 -12.12
C SER A 596 8.95 8.29 -12.36
N GLY A 597 9.81 7.62 -11.61
CA GLY A 597 11.26 7.68 -11.74
C GLY A 597 11.81 6.64 -12.72
N ASP A 598 13.12 6.76 -12.98
CA ASP A 598 13.84 5.97 -14.01
C ASP A 598 13.99 4.49 -13.67
N PHE A 599 13.79 4.11 -12.41
CA PHE A 599 13.76 2.71 -11.98
C PHE A 599 12.79 1.87 -12.83
N PHE A 600 11.62 2.44 -13.16
CA PHE A 600 10.60 1.76 -13.96
C PHE A 600 10.85 1.84 -15.47
N VAL A 601 11.89 2.55 -15.93
CA VAL A 601 12.14 2.78 -17.36
C VAL A 601 13.08 1.70 -17.93
N HIS A 602 12.83 1.30 -19.18
CA HIS A 602 13.67 0.37 -19.91
C HIS A 602 15.08 0.95 -20.12
N GLU A 603 16.12 0.14 -19.91
CA GLU A 603 17.50 0.63 -19.94
C GLU A 603 17.92 1.17 -21.32
N ARG A 604 17.48 0.51 -22.41
CA ARG A 604 17.67 1.01 -23.79
C ARG A 604 17.02 2.39 -24.02
N LEU A 605 15.88 2.66 -23.37
CA LEU A 605 15.23 3.97 -23.51
C LEU A 605 16.04 5.05 -22.79
N LEU A 606 16.50 4.77 -21.56
CA LEU A 606 17.39 5.67 -20.82
C LEU A 606 18.69 5.94 -21.57
N ALA A 607 19.30 4.91 -22.17
CA ALA A 607 20.51 5.05 -22.98
C ALA A 607 20.29 5.97 -24.20
N LYS A 608 19.15 5.83 -24.89
CA LYS A 608 18.78 6.72 -26.01
C LYS A 608 18.46 8.14 -25.55
N GLU A 609 17.76 8.31 -24.42
CA GLU A 609 17.52 9.63 -23.83
C GLU A 609 18.85 10.34 -23.52
N LEU A 610 19.85 9.60 -23.04
CA LEU A 610 21.19 10.13 -22.78
C LEU A 610 21.97 10.44 -24.07
N GLU A 611 21.88 9.57 -25.08
CA GLU A 611 22.60 9.70 -26.35
C GLU A 611 22.15 10.92 -27.15
N LYS A 612 20.83 11.12 -27.29
CA LYS A 612 20.28 12.13 -28.20
C LYS A 612 19.29 13.09 -27.58
N GLY A 613 18.99 12.99 -26.29
CA GLY A 613 17.99 13.83 -25.63
C GLY A 613 16.57 13.30 -25.81
N ARG A 614 15.74 13.51 -24.78
CA ARG A 614 14.35 13.05 -24.73
C ARG A 614 13.48 13.64 -25.85
N GLU A 615 13.75 14.89 -26.24
CA GLU A 615 13.07 15.61 -27.30
C GLU A 615 13.30 15.02 -28.71
N ASN A 616 14.40 14.27 -28.89
CA ASN A 616 14.80 13.67 -30.15
C ASN A 616 14.46 12.17 -30.25
N ILE A 617 13.79 11.60 -29.24
CA ILE A 617 13.22 10.24 -29.31
C ILE A 617 12.03 10.24 -30.29
N ASP A 618 11.99 9.24 -31.18
CA ASP A 618 10.93 9.08 -32.17
C ASP A 618 10.13 7.77 -31.99
N GLY A 619 9.08 7.60 -32.79
CA GLY A 619 8.20 6.43 -32.70
C GLY A 619 8.86 5.11 -33.12
N ASN A 620 9.92 5.14 -33.92
CA ASN A 620 10.67 3.93 -34.29
C ASN A 620 11.56 3.47 -33.14
N ASP A 621 12.19 4.40 -32.40
CA ASP A 621 12.94 4.03 -31.19
C ASP A 621 12.05 3.30 -30.18
N LEU A 622 10.87 3.87 -29.91
CA LEU A 622 9.92 3.30 -28.94
C LEU A 622 9.39 1.94 -29.41
N TRP A 623 9.11 1.80 -30.71
CA TRP A 623 8.67 0.54 -31.28
C TRP A 623 9.76 -0.54 -31.23
N ASP A 624 11.01 -0.20 -31.53
CA ASP A 624 12.13 -1.13 -31.39
C ASP A 624 12.27 -1.58 -29.93
N ILE A 625 12.27 -0.66 -28.96
CA ILE A 625 12.32 -1.02 -27.53
C ILE A 625 11.12 -1.89 -27.10
N TYR A 626 9.95 -1.66 -27.66
CA TYR A 626 8.74 -2.44 -27.36
C TYR A 626 8.74 -3.84 -28.00
N ALA A 627 9.03 -3.93 -29.30
CA ALA A 627 8.75 -5.08 -30.15
C ALA A 627 9.99 -5.89 -30.56
N ASN A 628 11.20 -5.49 -30.15
CA ASN A 628 12.42 -6.23 -30.48
C ASN A 628 12.31 -7.71 -30.05
N PRO A 629 12.60 -8.67 -30.95
CA PRO A 629 12.40 -10.10 -30.70
C PRO A 629 13.44 -10.73 -29.77
N ASP A 630 14.54 -10.04 -29.47
CA ASP A 630 15.60 -10.57 -28.60
C ASP A 630 15.39 -10.14 -27.15
N ASP A 631 15.16 -8.83 -26.95
CA ASP A 631 15.13 -8.19 -25.63
C ASP A 631 14.04 -7.12 -25.47
N GLY A 632 13.08 -6.99 -26.40
CA GLY A 632 12.04 -5.96 -26.33
C GLY A 632 11.11 -6.11 -25.12
N GLY A 633 10.53 -5.00 -24.66
CA GLY A 633 9.66 -4.94 -23.48
C GLY A 633 8.47 -5.92 -23.55
N LYS A 634 7.88 -6.11 -24.73
CA LYS A 634 6.80 -7.08 -24.94
C LYS A 634 7.27 -8.51 -24.71
N LYS A 635 8.44 -8.88 -25.24
CA LYS A 635 9.02 -10.21 -25.06
C LYS A 635 9.36 -10.46 -23.59
N GLN A 636 10.05 -9.53 -22.94
CA GLN A 636 10.39 -9.68 -21.52
C GLN A 636 9.14 -9.86 -20.65
N PHE A 637 8.05 -9.16 -20.97
CA PHE A 637 6.78 -9.35 -20.27
C PHE A 637 6.20 -10.74 -20.53
N ILE A 638 6.13 -11.21 -21.78
CA ILE A 638 5.65 -12.56 -22.12
C ILE A 638 6.48 -13.65 -21.43
N ASP A 639 7.81 -13.52 -21.44
CA ASP A 639 8.72 -14.48 -20.83
C ASP A 639 8.49 -14.53 -19.30
N GLU A 640 8.30 -13.39 -18.63
CA GLU A 640 7.97 -13.37 -17.20
C GLU A 640 6.62 -14.01 -16.89
N ILE A 641 5.60 -13.79 -17.73
CA ILE A 641 4.30 -14.45 -17.59
C ILE A 641 4.44 -15.96 -17.73
N TYR A 642 5.21 -16.41 -18.73
CA TYR A 642 5.48 -17.83 -18.93
C TYR A 642 6.23 -18.45 -17.74
N GLU A 643 7.25 -17.77 -17.22
CA GLU A 643 8.00 -18.26 -16.04
C GLU A 643 7.11 -18.39 -14.80
N ARG A 644 6.16 -17.47 -14.60
CA ARG A 644 5.25 -17.49 -13.45
C ARG A 644 4.09 -18.47 -13.58
N THR A 645 3.60 -18.70 -14.80
CA THR A 645 2.30 -19.35 -15.01
C THR A 645 2.36 -20.58 -15.90
N GLY A 646 3.46 -20.82 -16.61
CA GLY A 646 3.56 -21.84 -17.66
C GLY A 646 2.81 -21.50 -18.95
N ILE A 647 2.06 -20.39 -19.00
CA ILE A 647 1.27 -20.01 -20.17
C ILE A 647 2.06 -19.01 -21.00
N ARG A 648 2.31 -19.37 -22.27
CA ARG A 648 3.00 -18.49 -23.21
C ARG A 648 2.00 -17.72 -24.05
N LEU A 649 2.04 -16.39 -23.94
CA LEU A 649 1.25 -15.50 -24.78
C LEU A 649 1.81 -15.42 -26.21
N ASP A 650 0.99 -15.02 -27.18
CA ASP A 650 1.37 -14.88 -28.58
C ASP A 650 1.97 -13.50 -28.81
N SER A 651 3.25 -13.45 -29.21
CA SER A 651 3.97 -12.20 -29.43
C SER A 651 3.37 -11.34 -30.56
N ASN A 652 2.51 -11.87 -31.42
CA ASN A 652 1.86 -11.13 -32.50
C ASN A 652 0.55 -10.45 -32.08
N LYS A 653 -0.03 -10.82 -30.93
CA LYS A 653 -1.32 -10.29 -30.46
C LYS A 653 -1.14 -9.11 -29.51
N LEU A 654 -2.07 -8.16 -29.53
CA LEU A 654 -2.08 -7.08 -28.54
C LEU A 654 -2.32 -7.65 -27.14
N ILE A 655 -1.53 -7.19 -26.16
CA ILE A 655 -1.63 -7.62 -24.76
C ILE A 655 -2.21 -6.46 -23.94
N ILE A 656 -3.30 -6.74 -23.24
CA ILE A 656 -4.02 -5.84 -22.35
C ILE A 656 -3.69 -6.23 -20.92
N SER A 657 -3.27 -5.28 -20.09
CA SER A 657 -2.85 -5.55 -18.72
C SER A 657 -3.62 -4.78 -17.67
N LEU A 658 -3.98 -5.51 -16.62
CA LEU A 658 -4.60 -5.01 -15.40
C LEU A 658 -3.88 -5.60 -14.18
N ILE A 659 -2.58 -5.32 -14.01
CA ILE A 659 -1.81 -5.78 -12.84
C ILE A 659 -1.76 -4.66 -11.80
N ARG A 660 -2.42 -4.91 -10.67
CA ARG A 660 -2.54 -4.00 -9.51
C ARG A 660 -3.09 -4.78 -8.32
N ARG A 661 -2.99 -4.22 -7.11
CA ARG A 661 -3.65 -4.81 -5.92
C ARG A 661 -5.14 -5.07 -6.22
N LEU A 662 -5.65 -6.24 -5.86
CA LEU A 662 -7.08 -6.52 -5.94
C LEU A 662 -7.79 -5.76 -4.82
N ALA A 663 -8.74 -4.92 -5.18
CA ALA A 663 -9.61 -4.20 -4.27
C ALA A 663 -10.91 -3.88 -5.00
N GLU A 664 -12.04 -3.91 -4.29
CA GLU A 664 -13.37 -3.64 -4.83
C GLU A 664 -13.39 -2.39 -5.73
N TYR A 665 -12.86 -1.28 -5.22
CA TYR A 665 -12.83 -0.03 -5.95
C TYR A 665 -12.02 -0.07 -7.25
N LYS A 666 -11.06 -0.98 -7.42
CA LYS A 666 -10.26 -1.09 -8.65
C LYS A 666 -10.98 -1.84 -9.77
N SER A 667 -12.11 -2.48 -9.44
CA SER A 667 -13.12 -3.02 -10.38
C SER A 667 -12.57 -3.94 -11.50
N GLN A 668 -11.42 -4.59 -11.31
CA GLN A 668 -10.81 -5.43 -12.35
C GLN A 668 -11.77 -6.54 -12.80
N TYR A 669 -12.39 -7.26 -11.86
CA TYR A 669 -13.33 -8.33 -12.19
C TYR A 669 -14.63 -7.79 -12.79
N ASP A 670 -15.22 -6.76 -12.17
CA ASP A 670 -16.51 -6.21 -12.58
C ASP A 670 -16.50 -5.62 -13.98
N ILE A 671 -15.36 -5.04 -14.40
CA ILE A 671 -15.17 -4.58 -15.77
C ILE A 671 -14.99 -5.75 -16.73
N LEU A 672 -14.16 -6.73 -16.38
CA LEU A 672 -13.77 -7.81 -17.30
C LEU A 672 -14.86 -8.85 -17.52
N LYS A 673 -15.70 -9.16 -16.52
CA LYS A 673 -16.67 -10.26 -16.58
C LYS A 673 -17.62 -10.17 -17.79
N ASP A 674 -17.93 -8.95 -18.23
CA ASP A 674 -18.85 -8.71 -19.34
C ASP A 674 -18.17 -8.63 -20.72
N ILE A 675 -16.83 -8.45 -20.77
CA ILE A 675 -16.11 -8.13 -22.00
C ILE A 675 -15.02 -9.13 -22.36
N VAL A 676 -14.49 -9.89 -21.40
CA VAL A 676 -13.29 -10.74 -21.57
C VAL A 676 -13.45 -11.74 -22.72
N ARG A 677 -14.65 -12.31 -22.92
CA ARG A 677 -14.94 -13.23 -24.03
C ARG A 677 -14.87 -12.55 -25.40
N VAL A 678 -15.33 -11.30 -25.50
CA VAL A 678 -15.24 -10.51 -26.75
C VAL A 678 -13.79 -10.12 -27.02
N VAL A 679 -13.08 -9.64 -25.99
CA VAL A 679 -11.67 -9.23 -26.11
C VAL A 679 -10.80 -10.40 -26.59
N CYS A 680 -10.96 -11.58 -25.99
CA CYS A 680 -10.15 -12.75 -26.30
C CYS A 680 -10.60 -13.56 -27.52
N ALA A 681 -11.85 -13.48 -27.96
CA ALA A 681 -12.33 -14.21 -29.14
C ALA A 681 -11.55 -13.80 -30.41
N ASP A 682 -11.38 -14.73 -31.36
CA ASP A 682 -10.68 -14.45 -32.61
C ASP A 682 -11.30 -13.27 -33.36
N ARG A 683 -10.46 -12.48 -34.06
CA ARG A 683 -10.94 -11.31 -34.81
C ARG A 683 -12.05 -11.70 -35.78
N GLY A 684 -13.21 -11.07 -35.62
CA GLY A 684 -14.39 -11.32 -36.46
C GLY A 684 -15.27 -12.51 -36.02
N LYS A 685 -14.85 -13.33 -35.04
CA LYS A 685 -15.73 -14.35 -34.44
C LYS A 685 -16.87 -13.62 -33.71
N ILE A 686 -18.12 -13.93 -34.04
CA ILE A 686 -19.27 -13.34 -33.37
C ILE A 686 -19.42 -13.94 -31.97
N VAL A 687 -19.54 -13.06 -30.98
CA VAL A 687 -19.76 -13.37 -29.57
C VAL A 687 -21.07 -12.69 -29.15
N GLN A 688 -21.97 -13.47 -28.55
CA GLN A 688 -23.20 -12.93 -28.00
C GLN A 688 -22.91 -12.20 -26.68
N THR A 689 -23.39 -10.98 -26.55
CA THR A 689 -23.19 -10.14 -25.36
C THR A 689 -24.52 -9.54 -24.91
N LYS A 690 -24.53 -8.92 -23.72
CA LYS A 690 -25.68 -8.13 -23.25
C LYS A 690 -25.96 -6.88 -24.11
N TRP A 691 -25.02 -6.47 -24.97
CA TRP A 691 -25.18 -5.37 -25.93
C TRP A 691 -25.46 -5.86 -27.36
N GLY A 692 -25.77 -7.15 -27.54
CA GLY A 692 -25.99 -7.79 -28.84
C GLY A 692 -24.76 -8.55 -29.36
N ASP A 693 -24.81 -8.96 -30.62
CA ASP A 693 -23.72 -9.67 -31.29
C ASP A 693 -22.53 -8.74 -31.55
N MET A 694 -21.37 -9.12 -31.04
CA MET A 694 -20.13 -8.35 -31.18
C MET A 694 -19.03 -9.19 -31.82
N ALA A 695 -18.19 -8.58 -32.64
CA ALA A 695 -17.03 -9.25 -33.21
C ALA A 695 -15.89 -9.33 -32.19
N GLY A 696 -15.24 -10.49 -32.10
CA GLY A 696 -14.07 -10.69 -31.26
C GLY A 696 -12.90 -9.78 -31.66
N LEU A 697 -12.05 -9.42 -30.70
CA LEU A 697 -10.92 -8.49 -30.91
C LEU A 697 -9.58 -9.19 -31.18
N GLY A 698 -9.47 -10.47 -30.84
CA GLY A 698 -8.27 -11.29 -31.01
C GLY A 698 -7.12 -10.89 -30.09
N GLU A 699 -7.41 -10.30 -28.94
CA GLU A 699 -6.42 -9.78 -27.99
C GLU A 699 -6.16 -10.77 -26.85
N GLN A 700 -5.13 -10.49 -26.04
CA GLN A 700 -4.79 -11.28 -24.85
C GLN A 700 -4.87 -10.42 -23.60
N VAL A 701 -5.37 -10.97 -22.51
CA VAL A 701 -5.60 -10.24 -21.26
C VAL A 701 -4.76 -10.85 -20.15
N VAL A 702 -3.99 -10.00 -19.47
CA VAL A 702 -3.23 -10.35 -18.27
C VAL A 702 -3.79 -9.59 -17.08
N VAL A 703 -4.26 -10.33 -16.07
CA VAL A 703 -4.69 -9.77 -14.79
C VAL A 703 -3.68 -10.21 -13.73
N GLY A 704 -3.27 -9.30 -12.87
CA GLY A 704 -2.40 -9.65 -11.75
C GLY A 704 -2.79 -8.91 -10.50
N GLY A 705 -2.55 -9.54 -9.36
CA GLY A 705 -2.97 -9.01 -8.07
C GLY A 705 -2.86 -10.04 -6.97
N PHE A 706 -2.83 -9.56 -5.73
CA PHE A 706 -3.03 -10.38 -4.54
C PHE A 706 -4.34 -9.96 -3.87
N ALA A 707 -5.11 -10.94 -3.39
CA ALA A 707 -6.21 -10.67 -2.47
C ALA A 707 -5.63 -10.44 -1.08
N THR A 708 -6.18 -9.47 -0.35
CA THR A 708 -5.93 -9.44 1.09
C THR A 708 -6.51 -10.73 1.70
N ARG A 709 -5.86 -11.31 2.72
CA ARG A 709 -6.28 -12.59 3.33
C ARG A 709 -7.75 -12.61 3.83
N PHE A 710 -8.40 -11.45 3.91
CA PHE A 710 -9.73 -11.21 4.48
C PHE A 710 -10.78 -10.78 3.46
N GLY A 711 -10.37 -10.41 2.25
CA GLY A 711 -11.24 -9.96 1.17
C GLY A 711 -12.12 -11.10 0.66
N LYS A 712 -13.42 -11.10 0.99
CA LYS A 712 -14.35 -12.13 0.52
C LYS A 712 -14.57 -12.01 -0.98
N GLU A 713 -14.66 -10.78 -1.49
CA GLU A 713 -14.88 -10.48 -2.91
C GLU A 713 -13.61 -10.75 -3.72
N GLU A 714 -12.44 -10.34 -3.24
CA GLU A 714 -11.18 -10.55 -3.95
C GLU A 714 -10.84 -12.04 -4.05
N LYS A 715 -11.21 -12.84 -3.04
CA LYS A 715 -11.11 -14.31 -3.14
C LYS A 715 -12.06 -14.88 -4.19
N PHE A 716 -13.26 -14.32 -4.31
CA PHE A 716 -14.19 -14.68 -5.36
C PHE A 716 -13.64 -14.27 -6.74
N TRP A 717 -13.09 -13.07 -6.90
CA TRP A 717 -12.46 -12.63 -8.15
C TRP A 717 -11.31 -13.52 -8.58
N ILE A 718 -10.42 -13.89 -7.64
CA ILE A 718 -9.34 -14.85 -7.92
C ILE A 718 -9.92 -16.16 -8.43
N LYS A 719 -10.95 -16.69 -7.76
CA LYS A 719 -11.63 -17.92 -8.21
C LYS A 719 -12.14 -17.79 -9.65
N GLU A 720 -12.79 -16.68 -9.99
CA GLU A 720 -13.30 -16.45 -11.34
C GLU A 720 -12.19 -16.26 -12.38
N PHE A 721 -11.13 -15.53 -12.06
CA PHE A 721 -9.99 -15.40 -12.97
C PHE A 721 -9.33 -16.74 -13.25
N LEU A 722 -9.24 -17.62 -12.26
CA LEU A 722 -8.71 -18.96 -12.46
C LEU A 722 -9.63 -19.84 -13.31
N SER A 723 -10.95 -19.73 -13.13
CA SER A 723 -11.91 -20.43 -13.99
C SER A 723 -11.79 -19.96 -15.45
N TRP A 724 -11.52 -18.67 -15.68
CA TRP A 724 -11.30 -18.13 -17.03
C TRP A 724 -10.01 -18.63 -17.67
N MET A 725 -8.95 -18.93 -16.91
CA MET A 725 -7.73 -19.49 -17.50
C MET A 725 -7.98 -20.89 -18.09
N VAL A 726 -8.89 -21.68 -17.52
CA VAL A 726 -9.19 -23.06 -17.97
C VAL A 726 -10.35 -23.13 -18.96
N ASP A 727 -11.12 -22.05 -19.10
CA ASP A 727 -12.24 -21.99 -20.04
C ASP A 727 -11.73 -22.17 -21.49
N PRO A 728 -12.26 -23.12 -22.28
CA PRO A 728 -11.80 -23.37 -23.65
C PRO A 728 -11.83 -22.16 -24.58
N ASP A 729 -12.74 -21.19 -24.37
CA ASP A 729 -12.81 -19.97 -25.19
C ASP A 729 -11.75 -18.93 -24.80
N LEU A 730 -11.13 -19.07 -23.62
CA LEU A 730 -10.18 -18.10 -23.04
C LEU A 730 -8.79 -18.68 -22.78
N ARG A 731 -8.64 -20.01 -22.73
CA ARG A 731 -7.38 -20.71 -22.45
C ARG A 731 -6.27 -20.26 -23.39
N GLY A 732 -5.13 -19.87 -22.82
CA GLY A 732 -3.98 -19.32 -23.54
C GLY A 732 -4.14 -17.87 -24.03
N ARG A 733 -5.30 -17.23 -23.80
CA ARG A 733 -5.59 -15.84 -24.16
C ARG A 733 -5.81 -14.96 -22.94
N PHE A 734 -6.39 -15.51 -21.88
CA PHE A 734 -6.49 -14.91 -20.56
C PHE A 734 -5.48 -15.54 -19.61
N VAL A 735 -4.74 -14.72 -18.85
CA VAL A 735 -3.80 -15.19 -17.83
C VAL A 735 -3.98 -14.39 -16.54
N PHE A 736 -4.15 -15.09 -15.43
CA PHE A 736 -4.07 -14.51 -14.10
C PHE A 736 -2.71 -14.83 -13.45
N VAL A 737 -2.02 -13.79 -12.98
CA VAL A 737 -0.75 -13.90 -12.25
C VAL A 737 -1.02 -13.67 -10.76
N PRO A 738 -0.94 -14.72 -9.92
CA PRO A 738 -1.09 -14.57 -8.48
C PRO A 738 0.12 -13.83 -7.92
N ASP A 739 -0.13 -12.72 -7.22
CA ASP A 739 0.89 -11.80 -6.68
C ASP A 739 1.70 -11.04 -7.76
N PHE A 740 2.08 -9.81 -7.45
CA PHE A 740 2.94 -9.01 -8.34
C PHE A 740 3.99 -8.27 -7.52
N ASP A 741 5.10 -7.99 -8.18
CA ASP A 741 6.21 -7.25 -7.62
C ASP A 741 6.62 -6.09 -8.54
N THR A 742 7.62 -5.33 -8.12
CA THR A 742 8.17 -4.21 -8.88
C THR A 742 8.69 -4.64 -10.25
N LYS A 743 9.26 -5.86 -10.36
CA LYS A 743 9.72 -6.44 -11.64
C LYS A 743 8.53 -6.60 -12.59
N LEU A 744 7.47 -7.29 -12.17
CA LEU A 744 6.29 -7.49 -13.01
C LEU A 744 5.61 -6.17 -13.39
N LEU A 745 5.53 -5.20 -12.47
CA LEU A 745 4.99 -3.86 -12.79
C LEU A 745 5.85 -3.10 -13.81
N LYS A 746 7.19 -3.21 -13.71
CA LYS A 746 8.11 -2.63 -14.69
C LYS A 746 7.89 -3.28 -16.06
N LEU A 747 7.84 -4.61 -16.12
CA LEU A 747 7.62 -5.35 -17.36
C LEU A 747 6.25 -5.04 -17.98
N GLN A 748 5.18 -4.95 -17.17
CA GLN A 748 3.86 -4.51 -17.64
C GLN A 748 3.96 -3.16 -18.36
N ALA A 749 4.58 -2.18 -17.71
CA ALA A 749 4.67 -0.81 -18.22
C ALA A 749 5.40 -0.71 -19.57
N MET A 750 6.26 -1.69 -19.87
CA MET A 750 7.04 -1.75 -21.10
C MET A 750 6.38 -2.59 -22.20
N GLY A 751 5.56 -3.58 -21.81
CA GLY A 751 5.13 -4.66 -22.72
C GLY A 751 3.64 -4.71 -23.05
N ALA A 752 2.79 -3.93 -22.38
CA ALA A 752 1.33 -4.05 -22.54
C ALA A 752 0.58 -2.70 -22.47
N LEU A 753 -0.57 -2.67 -23.14
CA LEU A 753 -1.56 -1.59 -23.00
C LEU A 753 -2.21 -1.70 -21.62
N CYS A 754 -2.18 -0.62 -20.85
CA CYS A 754 -2.70 -0.64 -19.48
C CYS A 754 -4.15 -0.11 -19.41
N VAL A 755 -5.05 -0.88 -18.80
CA VAL A 755 -6.42 -0.46 -18.50
C VAL A 755 -6.52 -0.11 -17.03
N ASN A 756 -6.90 1.14 -16.73
CA ASN A 756 -7.07 1.68 -15.39
C ASN A 756 -8.53 2.05 -15.16
N CYS A 757 -9.24 1.20 -14.42
CA CYS A 757 -10.68 1.29 -14.25
C CYS A 757 -11.13 1.34 -12.77
N PRO A 758 -10.55 2.19 -11.91
CA PRO A 758 -11.09 2.35 -10.58
C PRO A 758 -12.46 3.04 -10.62
N ARG A 759 -13.25 2.83 -9.57
CA ARG A 759 -14.49 3.56 -9.32
C ARG A 759 -14.17 5.07 -9.30
N PRO A 760 -15.05 5.90 -9.90
CA PRO A 760 -14.87 7.33 -9.95
C PRO A 760 -14.55 7.96 -8.58
N GLU A 761 -13.56 8.84 -8.51
CA GLU A 761 -13.08 9.55 -7.32
C GLU A 761 -12.51 8.67 -6.19
N GLU A 762 -12.39 7.35 -6.39
CA GLU A 762 -11.79 6.42 -5.42
C GLU A 762 -10.31 6.07 -5.73
N GLU A 763 -9.67 6.76 -6.67
CA GLU A 763 -8.23 6.68 -6.92
C GLU A 763 -7.59 8.06 -6.80
N ALA A 764 -6.54 8.16 -5.99
CA ALA A 764 -5.88 9.44 -5.69
C ALA A 764 -5.11 10.01 -6.90
N CYS A 765 -4.45 9.15 -7.67
CA CYS A 765 -3.62 9.58 -8.79
C CYS A 765 -3.48 8.52 -9.89
N GLY A 766 -3.11 7.28 -9.51
CA GLY A 766 -2.89 6.16 -10.44
C GLY A 766 -1.54 6.21 -11.16
N THR A 767 -0.42 5.95 -10.48
CA THR A 767 0.93 6.02 -11.11
C THR A 767 1.25 4.87 -12.07
N SER A 768 0.42 3.83 -12.15
CA SER A 768 0.61 2.72 -13.09
C SER A 768 0.50 3.13 -14.55
N ASN A 769 -0.41 4.07 -14.87
CA ASN A 769 -0.53 4.61 -16.24
C ASN A 769 0.72 5.42 -16.62
N MET A 770 1.24 6.25 -15.71
CA MET A 770 2.43 7.09 -15.92
C MET A 770 3.66 6.27 -16.31
N LYS A 771 3.83 5.08 -15.70
CA LYS A 771 4.90 4.13 -16.04
C LYS A 771 4.79 3.63 -17.47
N GLY A 772 3.57 3.29 -17.91
CA GLY A 772 3.29 2.94 -19.30
C GLY A 772 3.57 4.10 -20.25
N SER A 773 3.15 5.31 -19.87
CA SER A 773 3.35 6.51 -20.67
C SER A 773 4.83 6.84 -20.88
N ARG A 774 5.69 6.57 -19.88
CA ARG A 774 7.16 6.71 -20.01
C ARG A 774 7.76 5.84 -21.12
N HIS A 775 7.07 4.78 -21.56
CA HIS A 775 7.47 3.90 -22.67
C HIS A 775 6.67 4.13 -23.95
N GLY A 776 5.79 5.13 -23.95
CA GLY A 776 4.84 5.34 -25.04
C GLY A 776 3.72 4.29 -25.10
N GLN A 777 3.44 3.53 -24.03
CA GLN A 777 2.31 2.60 -24.05
C GLN A 777 1.00 3.35 -23.90
N PRO A 778 0.04 3.22 -24.85
CA PRO A 778 -1.26 3.85 -24.72
C PRO A 778 -2.00 3.34 -23.47
N ASN A 779 -2.85 4.19 -22.91
CA ASN A 779 -3.64 3.87 -21.72
C ASN A 779 -5.13 4.07 -21.98
N ILE A 780 -5.94 3.20 -21.39
CA ILE A 780 -7.39 3.42 -21.22
C ILE A 780 -7.62 3.71 -19.74
N VAL A 781 -8.18 4.88 -19.44
CA VAL A 781 -8.30 5.38 -18.06
C VAL A 781 -9.69 5.94 -17.84
N VAL A 782 -10.31 5.59 -16.71
CA VAL A 782 -11.57 6.23 -16.29
C VAL A 782 -11.33 7.73 -16.04
N HIS A 783 -12.16 8.59 -16.59
CA HIS A 783 -11.95 10.05 -16.60
C HIS A 783 -11.75 10.64 -15.19
N ASN A 784 -12.53 10.19 -14.21
CA ASN A 784 -12.51 10.62 -12.82
C ASN A 784 -11.76 9.59 -11.95
N SER A 785 -10.52 9.24 -12.32
CA SER A 785 -9.66 8.30 -11.59
C SER A 785 -8.38 8.94 -11.04
N GLY A 786 -8.45 10.21 -10.65
CA GLY A 786 -7.31 10.97 -10.13
C GLY A 786 -6.49 11.68 -11.20
N GLY A 787 -5.20 11.31 -11.34
CA GLY A 787 -4.19 12.06 -12.10
C GLY A 787 -4.16 11.77 -13.60
N GLY A 788 -4.97 10.82 -14.08
CA GLY A 788 -5.01 10.44 -15.50
C GLY A 788 -5.31 11.61 -16.43
N LYS A 789 -6.35 12.41 -16.12
CA LYS A 789 -6.80 13.54 -16.95
C LYS A 789 -5.80 14.69 -17.09
N GLU A 790 -4.80 14.76 -16.21
CA GLU A 790 -3.85 15.88 -16.18
C GLU A 790 -2.71 15.73 -17.20
N HIS A 791 -2.46 14.50 -17.67
CA HIS A 791 -1.38 14.21 -18.62
C HIS A 791 -1.83 13.45 -19.87
N HIS A 792 -2.87 12.61 -19.79
CA HIS A 792 -3.38 11.91 -20.96
C HIS A 792 -4.05 12.88 -21.94
N VAL A 793 -3.75 12.69 -23.23
CA VAL A 793 -4.35 13.45 -24.33
C VAL A 793 -5.27 12.50 -25.11
N PRO A 794 -6.59 12.78 -25.19
CA PRO A 794 -7.55 11.93 -25.90
C PRO A 794 -7.14 11.65 -27.35
N LEU A 795 -7.19 10.39 -27.76
CA LEU A 795 -6.87 9.97 -29.12
C LEU A 795 -7.86 10.54 -30.15
N ASN A 796 -7.34 11.22 -31.17
CA ASN A 796 -8.06 11.54 -32.40
C ASN A 796 -7.39 10.82 -33.58
N ARG A 797 -8.03 9.73 -34.02
CA ARG A 797 -7.52 8.87 -35.10
C ARG A 797 -7.32 9.60 -36.42
N GLN A 798 -8.25 10.49 -36.79
CA GLN A 798 -8.20 11.22 -38.07
C GLN A 798 -7.08 12.26 -38.07
N ALA A 799 -6.95 13.00 -36.98
CA ALA A 799 -5.90 14.01 -36.83
C ALA A 799 -4.53 13.40 -36.47
N ARG A 800 -4.46 12.11 -36.12
CA ARG A 800 -3.27 11.41 -35.62
C ARG A 800 -2.66 12.09 -34.38
N THR A 801 -3.51 12.69 -33.56
CA THR A 801 -3.14 13.40 -32.33
C THR A 801 -3.66 12.64 -31.11
N GLY A 802 -3.07 12.92 -29.94
CA GLY A 802 -3.39 12.20 -28.72
C GLY A 802 -2.91 10.75 -28.73
N SER A 803 -3.23 10.04 -27.65
CA SER A 803 -2.59 8.75 -27.39
C SER A 803 -3.33 7.85 -26.41
N SER A 804 -4.15 8.41 -25.54
CA SER A 804 -4.87 7.69 -24.49
C SER A 804 -6.38 7.90 -24.63
N THR A 805 -7.17 7.00 -24.04
CA THR A 805 -8.64 7.14 -24.00
C THR A 805 -9.09 7.39 -22.57
N LEU A 806 -9.77 8.52 -22.36
CA LEU A 806 -10.49 8.80 -21.12
C LEU A 806 -11.95 8.34 -21.28
N VAL A 807 -12.36 7.33 -20.52
CA VAL A 807 -13.74 6.79 -20.56
C VAL A 807 -14.60 7.42 -19.45
N GLY A 808 -15.88 7.67 -19.72
CA GLY A 808 -16.75 8.47 -18.86
C GLY A 808 -16.77 9.96 -19.26
N PRO A 809 -17.04 10.91 -18.32
CA PRO A 809 -17.16 10.72 -16.87
C PRO A 809 -18.40 9.92 -16.47
N TYR A 810 -18.29 9.20 -15.36
CA TYR A 810 -19.43 8.51 -14.72
C TYR A 810 -19.86 9.29 -13.48
N ARG A 811 -21.13 9.16 -13.07
CA ARG A 811 -21.61 9.72 -11.81
C ARG A 811 -20.87 9.11 -10.62
N THR A 812 -20.74 9.94 -9.58
CA THR A 812 -20.01 9.65 -8.34
C THR A 812 -20.94 9.60 -7.12
N ASP A 813 -22.23 9.33 -7.36
CA ASP A 813 -23.20 9.03 -6.31
C ASP A 813 -22.97 7.61 -5.75
N ASP A 814 -23.42 7.38 -4.50
CA ASP A 814 -23.03 6.26 -3.64
C ASP A 814 -23.34 4.85 -4.18
N ASP A 815 -23.96 4.70 -5.35
CA ASP A 815 -24.38 3.42 -5.92
C ASP A 815 -23.49 2.91 -7.07
N PHE A 816 -22.66 3.76 -7.70
CA PHE A 816 -21.79 3.40 -8.86
C PHE A 816 -22.46 2.59 -10.00
N SER A 817 -23.80 2.45 -10.01
CA SER A 817 -24.54 1.61 -10.96
C SER A 817 -24.30 2.03 -12.41
N GLU A 818 -24.25 3.34 -12.69
CA GLU A 818 -23.93 3.85 -14.02
C GLU A 818 -22.52 3.43 -14.46
N PHE A 819 -21.54 3.49 -13.54
CA PHE A 819 -20.16 3.09 -13.82
C PHE A 819 -20.12 1.61 -14.21
N TYR A 820 -20.72 0.72 -13.42
CA TYR A 820 -20.72 -0.71 -13.71
C TYR A 820 -21.58 -1.09 -14.93
N GLU A 821 -22.58 -0.28 -15.30
CA GLU A 821 -23.39 -0.50 -16.49
C GLU A 821 -22.66 -0.09 -17.78
N LYS A 822 -22.02 1.10 -17.78
CA LYS A 822 -21.46 1.73 -18.98
C LYS A 822 -19.97 1.49 -19.18
N ALA A 823 -19.17 1.53 -18.12
CA ALA A 823 -17.71 1.47 -18.23
C ALA A 823 -17.18 0.20 -18.91
N PRO A 824 -17.76 -1.00 -18.72
CA PRO A 824 -17.35 -2.17 -19.48
C PRO A 824 -17.45 -1.96 -21.00
N LYS A 825 -18.54 -1.36 -21.48
CA LYS A 825 -18.75 -1.11 -22.91
C LYS A 825 -17.82 -0.03 -23.44
N ASP A 826 -17.64 1.06 -22.71
CA ASP A 826 -16.73 2.15 -23.12
C ASP A 826 -15.29 1.66 -23.21
N ILE A 827 -14.86 0.82 -22.27
CA ILE A 827 -13.54 0.19 -22.28
C ILE A 827 -13.42 -0.78 -23.46
N LEU A 828 -14.44 -1.59 -23.73
CA LEU A 828 -14.45 -2.50 -24.86
C LEU A 828 -14.34 -1.76 -26.20
N ASP A 829 -15.05 -0.64 -26.37
CA ASP A 829 -14.98 0.18 -27.58
C ASP A 829 -13.60 0.82 -27.76
N ALA A 830 -12.99 1.27 -26.66
CA ALA A 830 -11.63 1.78 -26.68
C ALA A 830 -10.63 0.68 -27.06
N LEU A 831 -10.75 -0.52 -26.48
CA LEU A 831 -9.93 -1.68 -26.83
C LEU A 831 -10.08 -2.03 -28.31
N ALA A 832 -11.30 -2.10 -28.84
CA ALA A 832 -11.55 -2.36 -30.24
C ALA A 832 -10.85 -1.34 -31.16
N ALA A 833 -10.91 -0.05 -30.81
CA ALA A 833 -10.22 1.00 -31.56
C ALA A 833 -8.69 0.84 -31.54
N TYR A 834 -8.10 0.50 -30.39
CA TYR A 834 -6.66 0.24 -30.29
C TYR A 834 -6.25 -1.04 -31.02
N GLY A 835 -7.02 -2.13 -30.90
CA GLY A 835 -6.81 -3.38 -31.62
C GLY A 835 -6.81 -3.15 -33.13
N ASP A 836 -7.78 -2.43 -33.67
CA ASP A 836 -7.84 -2.08 -35.10
C ASP A 836 -6.59 -1.32 -35.56
N ILE A 837 -6.14 -0.32 -34.81
CA ILE A 837 -4.92 0.41 -35.14
C ILE A 837 -3.71 -0.52 -35.05
N TYR A 838 -3.60 -1.30 -33.98
CA TYR A 838 -2.50 -2.23 -33.75
C TYR A 838 -2.34 -3.21 -34.90
N TYR A 839 -3.43 -3.76 -35.43
CA TYR A 839 -3.38 -4.79 -36.48
C TYR A 839 -3.33 -4.22 -37.90
N THR A 840 -3.82 -3.00 -38.15
CA THR A 840 -3.95 -2.46 -39.52
C THR A 840 -3.04 -1.27 -39.85
N ASP A 841 -2.58 -0.50 -38.87
CA ASP A 841 -1.83 0.75 -39.08
C ASP A 841 -0.70 0.91 -38.04
N LYS A 842 0.42 0.23 -38.31
CA LYS A 842 1.60 0.27 -37.44
C LYS A 842 2.24 1.66 -37.36
N ASP A 843 2.13 2.49 -38.40
CA ASP A 843 2.69 3.84 -38.38
C ASP A 843 1.88 4.77 -37.48
N LEU A 844 0.55 4.62 -37.47
CA LEU A 844 -0.30 5.28 -36.48
C LEU A 844 -0.02 4.77 -35.08
N TRP A 845 0.18 3.47 -34.89
CA TRP A 845 0.57 2.94 -33.58
C TRP A 845 1.85 3.59 -33.05
N LYS A 846 2.90 3.69 -33.88
CA LYS A 846 4.15 4.39 -33.52
C LYS A 846 3.93 5.88 -33.22
N THR A 847 3.03 6.52 -33.96
CA THR A 847 2.66 7.93 -33.72
C THR A 847 1.97 8.08 -32.35
N ILE A 848 1.05 7.18 -32.01
CA ILE A 848 0.39 7.11 -30.70
C ILE A 848 1.43 6.91 -29.59
N MET A 849 2.39 6.00 -29.80
CA MET A 849 3.44 5.76 -28.82
C MET A 849 4.27 7.02 -28.56
N LEU A 850 4.66 7.72 -29.62
CA LEU A 850 5.41 8.99 -29.50
C LEU A 850 4.59 10.08 -28.79
N ASN A 851 3.30 10.20 -29.12
CA ASN A 851 2.41 11.17 -28.47
C ASN A 851 2.28 10.89 -26.96
N GLU A 852 2.13 9.63 -26.56
CA GLU A 852 2.06 9.24 -25.16
C GLU A 852 3.41 9.47 -24.45
N TYR A 853 4.50 9.12 -25.10
CA TYR A 853 5.83 9.36 -24.56
C TYR A 853 6.08 10.84 -24.29
N ARG A 854 5.70 11.72 -25.22
CA ARG A 854 5.79 13.18 -25.04
C ARG A 854 4.91 13.68 -23.91
N SER A 855 3.67 13.18 -23.79
CA SER A 855 2.78 13.57 -22.69
C SER A 855 3.33 13.18 -21.32
N SER A 856 4.13 12.09 -21.25
CA SER A 856 4.74 11.62 -20.01
C SER A 856 5.82 12.54 -19.42
N GLU A 857 6.28 13.58 -20.15
CA GLU A 857 7.15 14.63 -19.59
C GLU A 857 6.52 15.29 -18.35
N LYS A 858 5.19 15.42 -18.32
CA LYS A 858 4.48 15.98 -17.16
C LYS A 858 4.53 15.09 -15.93
N VAL A 859 4.79 13.79 -16.07
CA VAL A 859 4.69 12.79 -15.00
C VAL A 859 6.03 12.08 -14.77
N THR A 860 7.14 12.77 -15.02
CA THR A 860 8.46 12.33 -14.53
C THR A 860 8.62 12.65 -13.05
N ALA A 861 9.43 11.87 -12.34
CA ALA A 861 9.83 12.17 -10.97
C ALA A 861 10.42 13.59 -10.81
N GLU A 862 11.21 14.02 -11.79
CA GLU A 862 11.77 15.38 -11.82
C GLU A 862 10.67 16.46 -11.91
N ALA A 863 9.71 16.31 -12.84
CA ALA A 863 8.61 17.25 -13.00
C ALA A 863 7.75 17.35 -11.73
N MET A 864 7.51 16.22 -11.05
CA MET A 864 6.83 16.18 -9.76
C MET A 864 7.61 16.95 -8.68
N SER A 865 8.92 16.71 -8.52
CA SER A 865 9.73 17.40 -7.51
C SER A 865 9.83 18.91 -7.76
N LYS A 866 9.91 19.36 -9.01
CA LYS A 866 9.81 20.80 -9.36
C LYS A 866 8.50 21.40 -8.86
N ARG A 867 7.37 20.72 -9.08
CA ARG A 867 6.06 21.18 -8.57
C ARG A 867 6.00 21.23 -7.05
N TYR A 868 6.63 20.30 -6.34
CA TYR A 868 6.72 20.37 -4.87
C TYR A 868 7.46 21.63 -4.43
N VAL A 869 8.59 21.96 -5.05
CA VAL A 869 9.33 23.19 -4.76
C VAL A 869 8.47 24.42 -5.00
N GLU A 870 7.90 24.53 -6.20
CA GLU A 870 7.15 25.70 -6.67
C GLU A 870 5.84 25.91 -5.91
N LYS A 871 5.06 24.84 -5.70
CA LYS A 871 3.73 24.94 -5.10
C LYS A 871 3.76 24.80 -3.58
N VAL A 872 4.62 23.95 -3.02
CA VAL A 872 4.51 23.49 -1.63
C VAL A 872 5.63 24.05 -0.76
N PHE A 873 6.90 23.79 -1.09
CA PHE A 873 8.01 24.08 -0.17
C PHE A 873 8.24 25.57 0.03
N ILE A 874 8.20 26.37 -1.03
CA ILE A 874 8.31 27.83 -0.91
C ILE A 874 7.18 28.37 -0.02
N SER A 875 5.94 27.96 -0.28
CA SER A 875 4.78 28.38 0.50
C SER A 875 4.84 27.94 1.97
N ALA A 876 5.27 26.71 2.24
CA ALA A 876 5.43 26.19 3.59
C ALA A 876 6.41 27.05 4.41
N ARG A 877 7.54 27.45 3.81
CA ARG A 877 8.51 28.34 4.47
C ARG A 877 7.90 29.69 4.82
N GLU A 878 7.15 30.30 3.90
CA GLU A 878 6.52 31.59 4.16
C GLU A 878 5.41 31.50 5.21
N LYS A 879 4.59 30.44 5.18
CA LYS A 879 3.57 30.18 6.20
C LYS A 879 4.19 29.92 7.58
N ALA A 880 5.31 29.19 7.65
CA ALA A 880 6.05 28.97 8.90
C ALA A 880 6.62 30.26 9.48
N LYS A 881 7.22 31.13 8.65
CA LYS A 881 7.66 32.48 9.07
C LYS A 881 6.49 33.29 9.64
N ALA A 882 5.35 33.30 8.96
CA ALA A 882 4.15 34.00 9.42
C ALA A 882 3.59 33.42 10.73
N ARG A 883 3.63 32.08 10.91
CA ARG A 883 3.26 31.40 12.16
C ARG A 883 4.13 31.85 13.32
N LEU A 884 5.44 31.92 13.12
CA LEU A 884 6.40 32.36 14.15
C LEU A 884 6.21 33.83 14.54
N LEU A 885 5.99 34.72 13.56
CA LEU A 885 5.68 36.14 13.81
C LEU A 885 4.38 36.32 14.61
N LYS A 886 3.35 35.51 14.34
CA LYS A 886 2.12 35.52 15.15
C LYS A 886 2.35 35.03 16.57
N LYS A 887 3.22 34.03 16.76
CA LYS A 887 3.57 33.48 18.07
C LYS A 887 4.33 34.52 18.91
N SER A 888 5.30 35.23 18.33
CA SER A 888 6.03 36.31 19.03
C SER A 888 5.13 37.50 19.36
N MET A 889 4.22 37.92 18.47
CA MET A 889 3.26 38.99 18.74
C MET A 889 2.25 38.65 19.84
N ARG A 890 1.86 37.37 19.99
CA ARG A 890 0.99 36.92 21.10
C ARG A 890 1.70 36.96 22.45
N ILE A 891 3.01 36.73 22.48
CA ILE A 891 3.83 36.85 23.71
C ILE A 891 3.99 38.34 24.10
N GLN A 892 3.95 39.27 23.14
CA GLN A 892 4.18 40.70 23.34
C GLN A 892 2.94 41.57 23.73
N LYS A 893 1.78 41.02 24.10
CA LYS A 893 0.63 41.79 24.64
C LYS A 893 0.22 41.31 26.04
N PRO A 894 -0.14 42.18 27.02
CA PRO A 894 0.30 43.53 27.36
C PRO A 894 1.04 43.57 28.72
N LEU A 895 1.78 42.52 29.12
CA LEU A 895 2.50 42.55 30.40
C LEU A 895 3.68 43.53 30.35
N ASP A 896 4.41 43.60 29.23
CA ASP A 896 5.57 44.48 29.09
C ASP A 896 5.19 45.96 28.93
N LEU A 897 4.10 46.24 28.20
CA LEU A 897 3.58 47.61 28.05
C LEU A 897 3.05 48.16 29.38
N ILE A 898 2.32 47.35 30.16
CA ILE A 898 1.83 47.79 31.48
C ILE A 898 2.99 47.96 32.47
N THR A 899 4.03 47.14 32.38
CA THR A 899 5.20 47.26 33.28
C THR A 899 6.09 48.45 32.90
N PHE A 900 6.21 48.75 31.60
CA PHE A 900 6.88 49.95 31.08
C PHE A 900 6.12 51.25 31.42
N PHE A 901 4.78 51.23 31.39
CA PHE A 901 3.96 52.40 31.75
C PHE A 901 3.70 52.54 33.25
N LYS A 902 3.79 51.48 34.06
CA LYS A 902 3.75 51.59 35.54
C LYS A 902 5.00 52.25 36.13
N GLY A 903 6.13 52.24 35.40
CA GLY A 903 7.35 52.95 35.78
C GLY A 903 7.41 54.41 35.35
N THR A 904 6.47 54.88 34.52
CA THR A 904 6.45 56.25 34.00
C THR A 904 5.18 56.96 34.44
N ASN A 905 5.35 57.90 35.38
CA ASN A 905 4.30 58.71 35.99
C ASN A 905 3.73 59.73 35.00
N VAL A 906 2.98 59.27 33.98
CA VAL A 906 2.44 60.13 32.91
C VAL A 906 0.91 60.07 32.93
N ASN A 907 0.32 61.02 33.65
CA ASN A 907 -1.11 61.33 33.65
C ASN A 907 -1.57 61.93 32.30
N ASN A 908 -1.62 61.14 31.24
CA ASN A 908 -2.30 61.55 30.00
C ASN A 908 -2.84 60.35 29.22
N GLU A 909 -4.01 59.88 29.64
CA GLU A 909 -4.80 58.82 28.97
C GLU A 909 -5.08 59.12 27.48
N ARG A 910 -5.00 60.40 27.08
CA ARG A 910 -5.29 60.86 25.71
C ARG A 910 -4.22 60.48 24.67
N LEU A 911 -3.01 60.11 25.08
CA LEU A 911 -1.92 59.73 24.17
C LEU A 911 -1.89 58.22 23.84
N ILE A 912 -2.44 57.39 24.71
CA ILE A 912 -2.45 55.92 24.55
C ILE A 912 -3.43 55.50 23.45
N GLY A 913 -4.56 56.20 23.31
CA GLY A 913 -5.59 55.90 22.31
C GLY A 913 -5.24 56.24 20.84
N GLN A 914 -4.14 56.95 20.59
CA GLN A 914 -3.72 57.31 19.22
C GLN A 914 -2.48 56.53 18.72
N SER A 915 -1.89 55.67 19.56
CA SER A 915 -0.70 54.87 19.20
C SER A 915 -0.93 53.35 19.18
N ILE A 916 -2.14 52.88 19.55
CA ILE A 916 -2.65 51.54 19.22
C ILE A 916 -3.30 51.63 17.85
#